data_AF-A0A0P7UT56-F1
#
_entry.id   AF-A0A0P7UT56-F1
#
_cell.length_a   1.000
_cell.length_b   1.000
_cell.length_c   1.000
_cell.angle_alpha   90.00
_cell.angle_beta   90.00
_cell.angle_gamma   90.00
#
_symmetry.space_group_name_H-M   'P 1'
#
loop_
_entity.id
_entity.type
_entity.pdbx_description
1 polymer ?
#
loop_
_entity_poly.entity_id
_entity_poly.type
_entity_poly.pdbx_seq_one_letter_code
_entity_poly.pdbx_strand_id
1 'polypeptide(L)'
;MATLSAQLDEMRSRAEAHLSSTGSAQEVKADVLAIANIPLPLSAKYCHIAGEALVTSNALWNNGTNNLPFINLFLSLLVSLSCPSLSAPLFLLCQSLVSLQRLSTALNILEKYGCNLTSPCRPKYWRSVKHNNPVFKATVDAIAGGRAVLCLYGYTNQQPDGLSFPDDVIEPDTGKVAAVTLEVMTLRMELDLLIKVCSSLTLWQCIYCTTVNEARTVFCMSCERTRSSGTLSAALEEPLQLSTFTEWQCKSCTVVNAGSSVLCEVCERPRLATRPPVSPVYSGHATLESLKEADGQWVCQFCTFVNLNPAPLCEMCDLPRPEPAPTPRKLLPQSPIKDVPLSPIKPKVTLAEDPDVKRQKLMREQGLKLVQLIREGERNGVSPEEVYTSLRVSAGSSFAPCDWVRLELPHLLDEICAMAASVQQQPTVGRSGSHGDGNPEMSQGVQLSRAEAKQAWLAAGGDTEKAVKLALQDRRGKVKELHSLGFSDVAKCEEVLRLSGGEVRGALALLQRPLLESFHQRMWSDQPLPSIDIRDPDKQKVCRRLLAVYDLPSWGRCELALSLLQDPDVPYTLEDVVQAVKESHDRDFIRRVLAKECPICLSVFPHSKMQSLTSCQCSVCCDCFQQHFTIVVRDKHIRDMVCPVCWEPDINDPEHLNSYFSTLDIQLRECLEPEVYDLFHKKLTEQALIKDPKFLWCSH
;
A
#
# COMPACT_ATOMS: atom_id res chain seq x y z
N MET A 1 43.86 8.92 5.48
CA MET A 1 44.20 7.76 4.63
C MET A 1 44.71 6.60 5.49
N ALA A 2 45.89 6.69 6.15
CA ALA A 2 46.45 5.58 6.95
C ALA A 2 45.52 5.06 8.06
N THR A 3 44.85 5.95 8.80
CA THR A 3 43.91 5.56 9.88
C THR A 3 42.62 4.91 9.35
N LEU A 4 42.11 5.35 8.19
CA LEU A 4 40.89 4.81 7.57
C LEU A 4 41.16 3.44 6.93
N SER A 5 42.35 3.23 6.36
CA SER A 5 42.77 1.92 5.84
C SER A 5 42.89 0.90 6.97
N ALA A 6 43.49 1.27 8.10
CA ALA A 6 43.57 0.39 9.26
C ALA A 6 42.20 0.02 9.83
N GLN A 7 41.26 0.97 9.88
CA GLN A 7 39.87 0.71 10.28
C GLN A 7 39.15 -0.23 9.30
N LEU A 8 39.37 -0.04 8.00
CA LEU A 8 38.83 -0.91 6.96
C LEU A 8 39.34 -2.35 7.13
N ASP A 9 40.64 -2.53 7.34
CA ASP A 9 41.26 -3.84 7.48
C ASP A 9 40.80 -4.57 8.76
N GLU A 10 40.60 -3.83 9.86
CA GLU A 10 40.04 -4.38 11.10
C GLU A 10 38.60 -4.89 10.90
N MET A 11 37.74 -4.09 10.27
CA MET A 11 36.35 -4.47 9.99
C MET A 11 36.26 -5.62 8.98
N ARG A 12 37.13 -5.64 7.95
CA ARG A 12 37.23 -6.76 7.01
C ARG A 12 37.58 -8.06 7.73
N SER A 13 38.67 -8.05 8.51
CA SER A 13 39.14 -9.23 9.24
C SER A 13 38.04 -9.80 10.16
N ARG A 14 37.32 -8.92 10.87
CA ARG A 14 36.20 -9.31 11.72
C ARG A 14 35.04 -9.92 10.94
N ALA A 15 34.61 -9.27 9.85
CA ALA A 15 33.49 -9.73 9.04
C ALA A 15 33.83 -11.03 8.29
N GLU A 16 35.05 -11.18 7.78
CA GLU A 16 35.54 -12.40 7.13
C GLU A 16 35.57 -13.58 8.10
N ALA A 17 36.01 -13.37 9.35
CA ALA A 17 36.00 -14.41 10.39
C ALA A 17 34.57 -14.89 10.71
N HIS A 18 33.59 -13.98 10.78
CA HIS A 18 32.19 -14.35 10.96
C HIS A 18 31.62 -15.07 9.72
N LEU A 19 31.84 -14.53 8.52
CA LEU A 19 31.34 -15.15 7.28
C LEU A 19 31.93 -16.54 7.00
N SER A 20 33.21 -16.75 7.30
CA SER A 20 33.89 -18.03 7.12
C SER A 20 33.44 -19.11 8.10
N SER A 21 32.85 -18.72 9.25
CA SER A 21 32.36 -19.65 10.27
C SER A 21 30.86 -19.94 10.16
N THR A 22 30.02 -18.94 9.89
CA THR A 22 28.55 -19.10 9.91
C THR A 22 27.93 -19.05 8.51
N GLY A 23 28.56 -18.38 7.55
CA GLY A 23 27.96 -18.04 6.27
C GLY A 23 26.73 -17.14 6.36
N SER A 24 26.49 -16.51 7.51
CA SER A 24 25.31 -15.69 7.77
C SER A 24 25.51 -14.25 7.30
N ALA A 25 24.82 -13.87 6.24
CA ALA A 25 24.79 -12.49 5.75
C ALA A 25 24.27 -11.49 6.81
N GLN A 26 23.38 -11.94 7.71
CA GLN A 26 22.74 -11.09 8.71
C GLN A 26 23.72 -10.67 9.82
N GLU A 27 24.65 -11.54 10.20
CA GLU A 27 25.61 -11.29 11.28
C GLU A 27 26.66 -10.25 10.90
N VAL A 28 27.04 -10.20 9.62
CA VAL A 28 28.03 -9.23 9.11
C VAL A 28 27.42 -7.95 8.55
N LYS A 29 26.09 -7.82 8.57
CA LYS A 29 25.38 -6.69 7.97
C LYS A 29 25.84 -5.33 8.52
N ALA A 30 26.14 -5.24 9.81
CA ALA A 30 26.60 -4.02 10.45
C ALA A 30 28.01 -3.62 9.96
N ASP A 31 28.93 -4.58 9.87
CA ASP A 31 30.28 -4.36 9.35
C ASP A 31 30.24 -4.01 7.86
N VAL A 32 29.42 -4.70 7.06
CA VAL A 32 29.19 -4.38 5.62
C VAL A 32 28.72 -2.94 5.44
N LEU A 33 27.75 -2.49 6.26
CA LEU A 33 27.27 -1.11 6.22
C LEU A 33 28.35 -0.12 6.62
N ALA A 34 29.14 -0.43 7.65
CA ALA A 34 30.23 0.43 8.09
C ALA A 34 31.32 0.55 7.01
N ILE A 35 31.71 -0.56 6.39
CA ILE A 35 32.68 -0.63 5.29
C ILE A 35 32.19 0.18 4.08
N ALA A 36 30.93 0.02 3.69
CA ALA A 36 30.33 0.77 2.58
C ALA A 36 30.40 2.29 2.80
N ASN A 37 30.24 2.74 4.04
CA ASN A 37 30.26 4.16 4.41
C ASN A 37 31.66 4.76 4.61
N ILE A 38 32.75 3.98 4.56
CA ILE A 38 34.10 4.54 4.66
C ILE A 38 34.40 5.37 3.40
N PRO A 39 34.90 6.61 3.51
CA PRO A 39 35.24 7.43 2.35
C PRO A 39 36.63 7.07 1.78
N LEU A 40 36.76 5.87 1.20
CA LEU A 40 37.95 5.41 0.49
C LEU A 40 37.63 5.12 -0.98
N PRO A 41 38.60 5.27 -1.91
CA PRO A 41 38.38 4.97 -3.32
C PRO A 41 38.11 3.47 -3.53
N LEU A 42 37.36 3.12 -4.58
CA LEU A 42 37.02 1.72 -4.90
C LEU A 42 38.27 0.83 -5.00
N SER A 43 39.36 1.34 -5.58
CA SER A 43 40.63 0.61 -5.70
C SER A 43 41.29 0.27 -4.36
N ALA A 44 40.95 0.97 -3.28
CA ALA A 44 41.39 0.65 -1.92
C ALA A 44 40.37 -0.24 -1.17
N LYS A 45 39.08 -0.16 -1.53
CA LYS A 45 37.98 -0.92 -0.91
C LYS A 45 37.79 -2.33 -1.47
N TYR A 46 38.15 -2.57 -2.72
CA TYR A 46 37.94 -3.85 -3.40
C TYR A 46 39.28 -4.41 -3.85
N CYS A 47 39.73 -5.47 -3.18
CA CYS A 47 40.99 -6.17 -3.43
C CYS A 47 40.78 -7.47 -4.21
N HIS A 48 39.59 -8.07 -4.12
CA HIS A 48 39.28 -9.36 -4.75
C HIS A 48 38.39 -9.20 -5.99
N ILE A 49 37.33 -8.39 -5.92
CA ILE A 49 36.46 -8.12 -7.06
C ILE A 49 36.92 -6.88 -7.81
N ALA A 50 36.73 -6.88 -9.14
CA ALA A 50 36.97 -5.71 -9.97
C ALA A 50 35.78 -4.72 -9.84
N GLY A 51 35.57 -4.15 -8.66
CA GLY A 51 34.39 -3.34 -8.33
C GLY A 51 34.15 -2.17 -9.29
N GLU A 52 35.21 -1.45 -9.65
CA GLU A 52 35.14 -0.35 -10.63
C GLU A 52 34.73 -0.84 -12.04
N ALA A 53 35.30 -1.96 -12.49
CA ALA A 53 34.97 -2.57 -13.79
C ALA A 53 33.53 -3.10 -13.82
N LEU A 54 33.05 -3.69 -12.71
CA LEU A 54 31.67 -4.16 -12.58
C LEU A 54 30.67 -3.02 -12.68
N VAL A 55 30.94 -1.88 -12.04
CA VAL A 55 30.07 -0.71 -12.12
C VAL A 55 30.11 -0.08 -13.52
N THR A 56 31.31 0.15 -14.06
CA THR A 56 31.48 0.85 -15.35
C THR A 56 30.99 0.04 -16.55
N SER A 57 31.21 -1.28 -16.57
CA SER A 57 30.82 -2.16 -17.68
C SER A 57 29.32 -2.47 -17.74
N ASN A 58 28.59 -2.23 -16.64
CA ASN A 58 27.15 -2.49 -16.53
C ASN A 58 26.29 -1.23 -16.52
N ALA A 59 26.92 -0.05 -16.49
CA ALA A 59 26.25 1.21 -16.64
C ALA A 59 26.16 1.56 -18.14
N LEU A 60 24.94 1.53 -18.71
CA LEU A 60 24.69 1.91 -20.10
C LEU A 60 24.84 3.43 -20.27
N TRP A 61 26.08 3.91 -20.37
CA TRP A 61 26.37 5.27 -20.82
C TRP A 61 26.43 5.27 -22.35
N ASN A 62 25.51 5.96 -23.00
CA ASN A 62 25.38 5.91 -24.46
C ASN A 62 26.69 6.35 -25.16
N ASN A 63 26.97 5.69 -26.29
CA ASN A 63 28.17 5.71 -27.14
C ASN A 63 29.01 7.01 -27.20
N GLY A 64 30.32 6.88 -26.97
CA GLY A 64 31.32 7.50 -27.86
C GLY A 64 32.07 8.77 -27.42
N THR A 65 31.93 9.27 -26.19
CA THR A 65 32.76 10.38 -25.71
C THR A 65 33.31 10.13 -24.31
N ASN A 66 34.57 10.54 -24.08
CA ASN A 66 35.34 10.37 -22.85
C ASN A 66 34.57 10.90 -21.61
N ASN A 67 33.83 10.01 -20.94
CA ASN A 67 33.03 10.31 -19.75
C ASN A 67 33.79 10.08 -18.43
N LEU A 68 35.11 10.26 -18.44
CA LEU A 68 35.93 10.28 -17.22
C LEU A 68 35.45 11.28 -16.15
N PRO A 69 34.95 12.50 -16.45
CA PRO A 69 34.47 13.41 -15.41
C PRO A 69 33.14 12.97 -14.77
N PHE A 70 32.29 12.21 -15.48
CA PHE A 70 31.01 11.72 -14.93
C PHE A 70 31.19 10.47 -14.06
N ILE A 71 32.13 9.60 -14.44
CA ILE A 71 32.59 8.47 -13.61
C ILE A 71 33.25 9.01 -12.33
N ASN A 72 34.12 10.01 -12.43
CA ASN A 72 34.73 10.65 -11.25
C ASN A 72 33.70 11.37 -10.37
N LEU A 73 32.67 11.99 -10.95
CA LEU A 73 31.57 12.60 -10.20
C LEU A 73 30.69 11.55 -9.50
N PHE A 74 30.44 10.41 -10.14
CA PHE A 74 29.70 9.26 -9.57
C PHE A 74 30.50 8.55 -8.48
N LEU A 75 31.81 8.36 -8.67
CA LEU A 75 32.75 7.88 -7.67
C LEU A 75 32.94 8.90 -6.53
N SER A 76 32.89 10.20 -6.82
CA SER A 76 32.86 11.26 -5.81
C SER A 76 31.55 11.32 -5.04
N LEU A 77 30.39 11.02 -5.66
CA LEU A 77 29.09 10.87 -4.99
C LEU A 77 29.05 9.64 -4.07
N LEU A 78 29.73 8.55 -4.45
CA LEU A 78 29.98 7.39 -3.57
C LEU A 78 30.91 7.74 -2.39
N VAL A 79 31.84 8.68 -2.57
CA VAL A 79 32.76 9.16 -1.52
C VAL A 79 32.17 10.32 -0.69
N SER A 80 31.15 11.02 -1.20
CA SER A 80 30.59 12.23 -0.59
C SER A 80 29.07 12.23 -0.66
N LEU A 81 28.43 11.54 0.28
CA LEU A 81 26.98 11.52 0.52
C LEU A 81 26.40 12.86 1.05
N SER A 82 27.00 14.01 0.70
CA SER A 82 26.63 15.34 1.23
C SER A 82 26.77 16.49 0.21
N CYS A 83 26.19 16.38 -0.99
CA CYS A 83 26.11 17.55 -1.89
C CYS A 83 24.79 17.58 -2.71
N PRO A 84 23.85 18.53 -2.47
CA PRO A 84 22.54 18.57 -3.15
C PRO A 84 22.52 19.35 -4.48
N SER A 85 23.66 19.75 -5.04
CA SER A 85 23.69 20.69 -6.17
C SER A 85 24.27 20.08 -7.44
N LEU A 86 23.52 19.18 -8.09
CA LEU A 86 23.80 18.83 -9.49
C LEU A 86 22.53 18.64 -10.32
N SER A 87 22.37 19.50 -11.33
CA SER A 87 21.36 19.39 -12.39
C SER A 87 21.90 18.50 -13.51
N ALA A 88 21.69 17.18 -13.42
CA ALA A 88 21.90 16.25 -14.53
C ALA A 88 20.58 16.03 -15.33
N PRO A 89 20.63 15.83 -16.65
CA PRO A 89 19.45 15.63 -17.47
C PRO A 89 18.67 14.36 -17.07
N LEU A 90 17.36 14.51 -16.80
CA LEU A 90 16.44 13.48 -16.25
C LEU A 90 16.48 12.12 -16.97
N PHE A 91 16.69 12.12 -18.28
CA PHE A 91 16.73 10.90 -19.09
C PHE A 91 17.91 9.98 -18.73
N LEU A 92 19.08 10.58 -18.45
CA LEU A 92 20.27 9.81 -18.04
C LEU A 92 20.14 9.25 -16.62
N LEU A 93 19.43 9.96 -15.71
CA LEU A 93 19.20 9.48 -14.34
C LEU A 93 18.24 8.27 -14.28
N CYS A 94 17.23 8.23 -15.15
CA CYS A 94 16.26 7.14 -15.16
C CYS A 94 16.86 5.84 -15.74
N GLN A 95 17.64 5.95 -16.83
CA GLN A 95 18.35 4.80 -17.42
C GLN A 95 19.47 4.26 -16.53
N SER A 96 20.15 5.15 -15.78
CA SER A 96 21.15 4.73 -14.80
C SER A 96 20.51 4.00 -13.62
N LEU A 97 19.35 4.45 -13.10
CA LEU A 97 18.66 3.78 -12.00
C LEU A 97 18.28 2.33 -12.31
N VAL A 98 17.74 2.06 -13.51
CA VAL A 98 17.39 0.68 -13.95
C VAL A 98 18.64 -0.19 -14.07
N SER A 99 19.74 0.36 -14.58
CA SER A 99 21.02 -0.37 -14.72
C SER A 99 21.62 -0.70 -13.35
N LEU A 100 21.55 0.24 -12.39
CA LEU A 100 22.02 0.04 -11.01
C LEU A 100 21.16 -0.99 -10.26
N GLN A 101 19.84 -0.96 -10.41
CA GLN A 101 18.94 -1.96 -9.82
C GLN A 101 19.21 -3.37 -10.35
N ARG A 102 19.50 -3.49 -11.66
CA ARG A 102 19.91 -4.78 -12.27
C ARG A 102 21.22 -5.28 -11.67
N LEU A 103 22.22 -4.41 -11.51
CA LEU A 103 23.51 -4.78 -10.91
C LEU A 103 23.36 -5.19 -9.43
N SER A 104 22.61 -4.42 -8.63
CA SER A 104 22.31 -4.77 -7.23
C SER A 104 21.61 -6.13 -7.12
N THR A 105 20.64 -6.39 -8.00
CA THR A 105 19.93 -7.69 -8.05
C THR A 105 20.88 -8.85 -8.34
N ALA A 106 21.83 -8.68 -9.28
CA ALA A 106 22.81 -9.70 -9.60
C ALA A 106 23.80 -9.95 -8.44
N LEU A 107 24.26 -8.88 -7.77
CA LEU A 107 25.14 -8.99 -6.59
C LEU A 107 24.44 -9.69 -5.43
N ASN A 108 23.13 -9.49 -5.23
CA ASN A 108 22.35 -10.22 -4.23
C ASN A 108 22.32 -11.74 -4.48
N ILE A 109 22.31 -12.16 -5.75
CA ILE A 109 22.39 -13.59 -6.09
C ILE A 109 23.82 -14.12 -5.91
N LEU A 110 24.84 -13.34 -6.27
CA LEU A 110 26.25 -13.69 -6.05
C LEU A 110 26.60 -13.82 -4.56
N GLU A 111 26.08 -12.91 -3.73
CA GLU A 111 26.16 -12.97 -2.26
C GLU A 111 25.63 -14.31 -1.74
N LYS A 112 24.47 -14.77 -2.23
CA LYS A 112 23.89 -16.07 -1.85
C LYS A 112 24.79 -17.25 -2.25
N TYR A 113 25.44 -17.20 -3.42
CA TYR A 113 26.40 -18.23 -3.81
C TYR A 113 27.60 -18.29 -2.86
N GLY A 114 28.11 -17.12 -2.46
CA GLY A 114 29.19 -16.99 -1.48
C GLY A 114 28.82 -17.54 -0.10
N CYS A 115 27.71 -17.08 0.48
CA CYS A 115 27.20 -17.54 1.76
C CYS A 115 26.91 -19.05 1.79
N ASN A 116 26.39 -19.62 0.70
CA ASN A 116 26.14 -21.05 0.60
C ASN A 116 27.43 -21.90 0.66
N LEU A 117 28.55 -21.36 0.19
CA LEU A 117 29.85 -22.04 0.17
C LEU A 117 30.57 -21.95 1.51
N THR A 118 30.35 -20.89 2.29
CA THR A 118 30.88 -20.75 3.65
C THR A 118 29.96 -21.34 4.73
N SER A 119 28.71 -21.67 4.40
CA SER A 119 27.78 -22.30 5.34
C SER A 119 28.24 -23.70 5.78
N PRO A 120 28.13 -24.05 7.08
CA PRO A 120 28.35 -25.41 7.56
C PRO A 120 27.42 -26.46 6.91
N CYS A 121 26.24 -26.05 6.43
CA CYS A 121 25.23 -26.91 5.82
C CYS A 121 25.08 -26.63 4.31
N ARG A 122 26.16 -26.84 3.55
CA ARG A 122 26.20 -26.53 2.11
C ARG A 122 25.10 -27.27 1.30
N PRO A 123 24.49 -26.62 0.29
CA PRO A 123 23.52 -27.27 -0.58
C PRO A 123 24.10 -28.48 -1.33
N LYS A 124 23.30 -29.53 -1.54
CA LYS A 124 23.74 -30.80 -2.16
C LYS A 124 24.47 -30.65 -3.51
N TYR A 125 24.11 -29.63 -4.29
CA TYR A 125 24.66 -29.38 -5.64
C TYR A 125 25.59 -28.16 -5.69
N TRP A 126 26.24 -27.81 -4.58
CA TRP A 126 27.12 -26.63 -4.47
C TRP A 126 28.30 -26.65 -5.45
N ARG A 127 28.71 -27.82 -5.96
CA ARG A 127 29.90 -27.95 -6.82
C ARG A 127 29.71 -27.39 -8.24
N SER A 128 28.48 -27.09 -8.67
CA SER A 128 28.19 -26.71 -10.05
C SER A 128 27.12 -25.61 -10.14
N VAL A 129 27.33 -24.65 -11.02
CA VAL A 129 26.35 -23.61 -11.41
C VAL A 129 25.99 -23.80 -12.87
N LYS A 130 24.71 -24.05 -13.17
CA LYS A 130 24.25 -24.27 -14.55
C LYS A 130 23.76 -22.98 -15.20
N HIS A 131 24.22 -22.70 -16.42
CA HIS A 131 23.84 -21.52 -17.20
C HIS A 131 22.36 -21.54 -17.63
N ASN A 132 21.74 -22.72 -17.73
CA ASN A 132 20.33 -22.86 -18.09
C ASN A 132 19.36 -22.56 -16.95
N ASN A 133 19.86 -22.31 -15.73
CA ASN A 133 19.01 -21.93 -14.61
C ASN A 133 18.35 -20.56 -14.87
N PRO A 134 17.01 -20.44 -14.87
CA PRO A 134 16.33 -19.19 -15.21
C PRO A 134 16.69 -18.02 -14.31
N VAL A 135 16.93 -18.26 -13.01
CA VAL A 135 17.33 -17.23 -12.05
C VAL A 135 18.73 -16.74 -12.38
N PHE A 136 19.67 -17.65 -12.62
CA PHE A 136 21.05 -17.31 -13.01
C PHE A 136 21.06 -16.50 -14.31
N LYS A 137 20.33 -16.96 -15.34
CA LYS A 137 20.26 -16.32 -16.65
C LYS A 137 19.68 -14.89 -16.60
N ALA A 138 18.64 -14.68 -15.79
CA ALA A 138 17.98 -13.38 -15.66
C ALA A 138 18.76 -12.37 -14.79
N THR A 139 19.72 -12.83 -13.97
CA THR A 139 20.41 -12.00 -12.98
C THR A 139 21.92 -11.96 -13.20
N VAL A 140 22.65 -13.00 -12.80
CA VAL A 140 24.13 -13.05 -12.82
C VAL A 140 24.67 -13.09 -14.25
N ASP A 141 24.01 -13.79 -15.17
CA ASP A 141 24.43 -13.86 -16.58
C ASP A 141 24.03 -12.60 -17.38
N ALA A 142 23.13 -11.79 -16.81
CA ALA A 142 22.65 -10.56 -17.42
C ALA A 142 23.56 -9.35 -17.16
N ILE A 143 24.65 -9.53 -16.40
CA ILE A 143 25.66 -8.51 -16.09
C ILE A 143 27.06 -8.91 -16.60
N ALA A 144 27.82 -7.95 -17.10
CA ALA A 144 29.23 -8.11 -17.42
C ALA A 144 30.03 -8.37 -16.12
N GLY A 145 30.86 -9.42 -16.12
CA GLY A 145 31.69 -9.79 -14.97
C GLY A 145 31.04 -10.71 -13.94
N GLY A 146 29.73 -11.02 -14.05
CA GLY A 146 29.05 -11.91 -13.09
C GLY A 146 29.67 -13.32 -12.99
N ARG A 147 30.03 -13.92 -14.13
CA ARG A 147 30.73 -15.21 -14.17
C ARG A 147 32.14 -15.16 -13.58
N ALA A 148 32.84 -14.02 -13.74
CA ALA A 148 34.18 -13.85 -13.18
C ALA A 148 34.15 -13.89 -11.64
N VAL A 149 33.09 -13.35 -11.01
CA VAL A 149 32.90 -13.46 -9.56
C VAL A 149 32.70 -14.92 -9.12
N LEU A 150 31.97 -15.74 -9.89
CA LEU A 150 31.87 -17.18 -9.61
C LEU A 150 33.24 -17.89 -9.70
N CYS A 151 34.08 -17.52 -10.68
CA CYS A 151 35.45 -18.06 -10.75
C CYS A 151 36.28 -17.68 -9.51
N LEU A 152 36.07 -16.49 -8.92
CA LEU A 152 36.74 -16.08 -7.68
C LEU A 152 36.33 -16.95 -6.48
N TYR A 153 35.07 -17.41 -6.44
CA TYR A 153 34.60 -18.38 -5.44
C TYR A 153 35.17 -19.80 -5.61
N GLY A 154 35.75 -20.12 -6.77
CA GLY A 154 36.36 -21.43 -7.05
C GLY A 154 35.69 -22.25 -8.15
N TYR A 155 34.64 -21.73 -8.79
CA TYR A 155 34.02 -22.37 -9.97
C TYR A 155 34.86 -22.13 -11.23
N THR A 156 36.05 -22.70 -11.29
CA THR A 156 37.05 -22.43 -12.33
C THR A 156 37.00 -23.41 -13.51
N ASN A 157 36.37 -24.57 -13.36
CA ASN A 157 36.24 -25.55 -14.43
C ASN A 157 35.05 -25.18 -15.33
N GLN A 158 35.33 -24.91 -16.62
CA GLN A 158 34.28 -24.56 -17.57
C GLN A 158 33.61 -25.81 -18.12
N GLN A 159 32.28 -25.86 -18.02
CA GLN A 159 31.44 -26.93 -18.55
C GLN A 159 30.55 -26.40 -19.69
N PRO A 160 30.12 -27.25 -20.64
CA PRO A 160 29.24 -26.83 -21.73
C PRO A 160 27.93 -26.17 -21.25
N ASP A 161 27.41 -26.63 -20.11
CA ASP A 161 26.15 -26.16 -19.51
C ASP A 161 26.34 -25.32 -18.23
N GLY A 162 27.58 -24.94 -17.87
CA GLY A 162 27.82 -24.26 -16.59
C GLY A 162 29.28 -24.01 -16.19
N LEU A 163 29.48 -23.71 -14.92
CA LEU A 163 30.78 -23.68 -14.25
C LEU A 163 30.77 -24.67 -13.08
N SER A 164 31.88 -25.34 -12.82
CA SER A 164 32.02 -26.25 -11.68
C SER A 164 33.34 -26.06 -10.94
N PHE A 165 33.38 -26.55 -9.71
CA PHE A 165 34.65 -26.76 -9.01
C PHE A 165 35.47 -27.84 -9.74
N PRO A 166 36.81 -27.74 -9.73
CA PRO A 166 37.70 -28.82 -10.16
C PRO A 166 37.47 -30.10 -9.34
N ASP A 167 37.71 -31.27 -9.96
CA ASP A 167 37.43 -32.58 -9.33
C ASP A 167 38.36 -32.88 -8.15
N ASP A 168 39.57 -32.32 -8.15
CA ASP A 168 40.58 -32.42 -7.09
C ASP A 168 40.25 -31.56 -5.85
N VAL A 169 39.35 -30.58 -5.98
CA VAL A 169 38.96 -29.72 -4.87
C VAL A 169 37.79 -30.36 -4.10
N ILE A 170 38.07 -30.94 -2.93
CA ILE A 170 37.04 -31.60 -2.10
C ILE A 170 36.16 -30.57 -1.39
N GLU A 171 36.75 -29.50 -0.87
CA GLU A 171 36.07 -28.42 -0.15
C GLU A 171 36.49 -27.04 -0.70
N PRO A 172 35.59 -26.04 -0.69
CA PRO A 172 35.92 -24.67 -1.06
C PRO A 172 36.88 -24.06 -0.04
N ASP A 173 37.73 -23.14 -0.52
CA ASP A 173 38.53 -22.25 0.34
C ASP A 173 37.60 -21.24 1.02
N THR A 174 37.14 -21.56 2.22
CA THR A 174 36.15 -20.76 2.95
C THR A 174 36.66 -19.37 3.30
N GLY A 175 37.96 -19.20 3.52
CA GLY A 175 38.57 -17.89 3.78
C GLY A 175 38.51 -17.00 2.54
N LYS A 176 38.96 -17.51 1.39
CA LYS A 176 38.88 -16.78 0.12
C LYS A 176 37.43 -16.49 -0.29
N VAL A 177 36.53 -17.45 -0.13
CA VAL A 177 35.10 -17.27 -0.44
C VAL A 177 34.50 -16.19 0.47
N ALA A 178 34.80 -16.19 1.76
CA ALA A 178 34.32 -15.16 2.70
C ALA A 178 34.79 -13.76 2.30
N ALA A 179 36.07 -13.59 1.94
CA ALA A 179 36.63 -12.31 1.51
C ALA A 179 35.97 -11.78 0.22
N VAL A 180 35.79 -12.63 -0.79
CA VAL A 180 35.08 -12.27 -2.03
C VAL A 180 33.60 -11.94 -1.74
N THR A 181 32.96 -12.69 -0.85
CA THR A 181 31.55 -12.47 -0.47
C THR A 181 31.36 -11.14 0.25
N LEU A 182 32.25 -10.79 1.18
CA LEU A 182 32.22 -9.52 1.88
C LEU A 182 32.29 -8.33 0.92
N GLU A 183 33.15 -8.41 -0.09
CA GLU A 183 33.26 -7.37 -1.12
C GLU A 183 32.01 -7.29 -2.00
N VAL A 184 31.42 -8.42 -2.40
CA VAL A 184 30.14 -8.45 -3.13
C VAL A 184 29.01 -7.80 -2.32
N MET A 185 28.92 -8.11 -1.03
CA MET A 185 27.94 -7.53 -0.11
C MET A 185 28.13 -6.02 0.06
N THR A 186 29.39 -5.59 0.19
CA THR A 186 29.77 -4.18 0.32
C THR A 186 29.38 -3.38 -0.93
N LEU A 187 29.69 -3.90 -2.12
CA LEU A 187 29.35 -3.24 -3.38
C LEU A 187 27.82 -3.14 -3.57
N ARG A 188 27.08 -4.19 -3.19
CA ARG A 188 25.62 -4.15 -3.22
C ARG A 188 25.07 -3.07 -2.28
N MET A 189 25.58 -2.98 -1.06
CA MET A 189 25.17 -1.98 -0.09
C MET A 189 25.43 -0.55 -0.59
N GLU A 190 26.60 -0.30 -1.17
CA GLU A 190 26.93 1.00 -1.78
C GLU A 190 25.96 1.36 -2.92
N LEU A 191 25.61 0.40 -3.78
CA LEU A 191 24.63 0.61 -4.84
C LEU A 191 23.21 0.86 -4.30
N ASP A 192 22.79 0.13 -3.27
CA ASP A 192 21.45 0.29 -2.67
C ASP A 192 21.29 1.69 -2.02
N LEU A 193 22.34 2.18 -1.35
CA LEU A 193 22.38 3.55 -0.82
C LEU A 193 22.28 4.58 -1.93
N LEU A 194 22.99 4.38 -3.04
CA LEU A 194 22.95 5.26 -4.19
C LEU A 194 21.59 5.25 -4.89
N ILE A 195 20.98 4.08 -5.10
CA ILE A 195 19.64 3.93 -5.68
C ILE A 195 18.62 4.71 -4.85
N LYS A 196 18.73 4.66 -3.51
CA LYS A 196 17.88 5.42 -2.59
C LYS A 196 18.03 6.93 -2.75
N VAL A 197 19.26 7.43 -2.90
CA VAL A 197 19.54 8.85 -3.16
C VAL A 197 19.01 9.27 -4.53
N CYS A 198 19.29 8.52 -5.59
CA CYS A 198 18.78 8.81 -6.94
C CYS A 198 17.25 8.82 -6.98
N SER A 199 16.58 7.89 -6.30
CA SER A 199 15.11 7.84 -6.19
C SER A 199 14.52 9.05 -5.46
N SER A 200 15.28 9.66 -4.55
CA SER A 200 14.88 10.87 -3.80
C SER A 200 15.09 12.18 -4.57
N LEU A 201 15.78 12.16 -5.71
CA LEU A 201 16.13 13.34 -6.51
C LEU A 201 15.25 13.49 -7.79
N THR A 202 14.39 12.52 -8.12
CA THR A 202 13.56 12.57 -9.33
C THR A 202 12.27 13.38 -9.14
N LEU A 203 12.11 14.47 -9.90
CA LEU A 203 10.83 15.17 -10.07
C LEU A 203 9.73 14.20 -10.55
N TRP A 204 8.47 14.42 -10.16
CA TRP A 204 7.34 13.62 -10.64
C TRP A 204 6.28 14.49 -11.31
N GLN A 205 5.84 14.07 -12.50
CA GLN A 205 4.75 14.71 -13.20
C GLN A 205 3.41 14.11 -12.72
N CYS A 206 2.47 14.96 -12.32
CA CYS A 206 1.15 14.52 -11.91
C CYS A 206 0.37 13.98 -13.10
N ILE A 207 -0.04 12.72 -13.06
CA ILE A 207 -0.82 12.07 -14.13
C ILE A 207 -2.20 12.72 -14.36
N TYR A 208 -2.71 13.43 -13.35
CA TYR A 208 -4.04 14.04 -13.37
C TYR A 208 -4.03 15.47 -13.95
N CYS A 209 -3.04 16.30 -13.58
CA CYS A 209 -3.01 17.71 -13.97
C CYS A 209 -1.73 18.14 -14.71
N THR A 210 -0.83 17.19 -15.01
CA THR A 210 0.44 17.35 -15.73
C THR A 210 1.48 18.27 -15.08
N THR A 211 1.21 18.81 -13.89
CA THR A 211 2.16 19.59 -13.10
C THR A 211 3.38 18.77 -12.71
N VAL A 212 4.57 19.35 -12.88
CA VAL A 212 5.83 18.76 -12.42
C VAL A 212 6.08 19.15 -10.97
N ASN A 213 6.29 18.16 -10.12
CA ASN A 213 6.42 18.33 -8.67
C ASN A 213 7.79 17.84 -8.20
N GLU A 214 8.23 18.36 -7.06
CA GLU A 214 9.48 17.95 -6.43
C GLU A 214 9.39 16.52 -5.90
N ALA A 215 10.49 15.76 -5.97
CA ALA A 215 10.55 14.35 -5.55
C ALA A 215 10.01 14.09 -4.13
N ARG A 216 10.30 15.03 -3.21
CA ARG A 216 9.91 15.02 -1.80
C ARG A 216 8.43 15.31 -1.54
N THR A 217 7.74 15.88 -2.52
CA THR A 217 6.32 16.24 -2.36
C THR A 217 5.46 15.02 -2.60
N VAL A 218 4.68 14.62 -1.58
CA VAL A 218 3.72 13.53 -1.71
C VAL A 218 2.48 13.99 -2.46
N PHE A 219 2.14 15.27 -2.36
CA PHE A 219 0.98 15.87 -3.03
C PHE A 219 1.41 16.76 -4.18
N CYS A 220 0.62 16.78 -5.24
CA CYS A 220 0.85 17.68 -6.35
C CYS A 220 0.65 19.13 -5.88
N MET A 221 1.61 20.02 -6.16
CA MET A 221 1.51 21.43 -5.77
C MET A 221 0.36 22.19 -6.45
N SER A 222 -0.22 21.65 -7.53
CA SER A 222 -1.33 22.30 -8.24
C SER A 222 -2.70 21.70 -7.97
N CYS A 223 -2.78 20.40 -7.69
CA CYS A 223 -4.08 19.72 -7.50
C CYS A 223 -4.19 18.93 -6.19
N GLU A 224 -3.15 19.01 -5.35
CA GLU A 224 -3.01 18.35 -4.05
C GLU A 224 -3.23 16.84 -4.05
N ARG A 225 -3.25 16.20 -5.23
CA ARG A 225 -3.38 14.74 -5.35
C ARG A 225 -2.07 14.05 -5.04
N THR A 226 -2.15 12.89 -4.40
CA THR A 226 -1.00 12.08 -4.05
C THR A 226 -0.25 11.58 -5.29
N ARG A 227 1.08 11.59 -5.22
CA ARG A 227 1.98 10.92 -6.15
C ARG A 227 1.58 9.45 -6.20
N SER A 228 0.98 9.03 -7.32
CA SER A 228 0.63 7.63 -7.53
C SER A 228 1.91 6.85 -7.77
N SER A 229 2.40 6.14 -6.75
CA SER A 229 3.49 5.17 -6.92
C SER A 229 2.91 3.97 -7.67
N GLY A 230 3.17 3.89 -8.96
CA GLY A 230 2.92 2.65 -9.69
C GLY A 230 3.75 1.53 -9.06
N THR A 231 3.05 0.54 -8.50
CA THR A 231 3.53 -0.77 -8.00
C THR A 231 3.80 -0.88 -6.48
N LEU A 232 3.11 -1.87 -5.89
CA LEU A 232 3.19 -2.46 -4.53
C LEU A 232 2.39 -1.78 -3.40
N SER A 233 1.06 -1.89 -3.47
CA SER A 233 0.27 -2.53 -2.40
C SER A 233 -1.17 -2.71 -2.88
N ALA A 234 -1.44 -3.87 -3.49
CA ALA A 234 -2.79 -4.37 -3.72
C ALA A 234 -2.94 -5.67 -2.93
N ALA A 235 -2.88 -5.55 -1.61
CA ALA A 235 -3.33 -6.59 -0.70
C ALA A 235 -3.75 -5.90 0.60
N LEU A 236 -4.99 -6.21 1.03
CA LEU A 236 -5.67 -5.76 2.24
C LEU A 236 -6.29 -4.35 2.16
N GLU A 237 -7.48 -4.25 1.56
CA GLU A 237 -8.76 -4.20 2.31
C GLU A 237 -9.95 -4.11 1.35
N GLU A 238 -11.05 -4.74 1.75
CA GLU A 238 -12.32 -4.94 1.01
C GLU A 238 -13.24 -3.69 0.99
N PRO A 239 -14.34 -3.68 0.22
CA PRO A 239 -14.73 -2.55 -0.60
C PRO A 239 -15.82 -1.66 0.02
N LEU A 240 -15.56 -0.36 0.09
CA LEU A 240 -16.61 0.64 0.08
C LEU A 240 -16.55 1.41 -1.24
N GLN A 241 -17.56 1.12 -2.06
CA GLN A 241 -17.88 1.61 -3.39
C GLN A 241 -17.43 3.06 -3.64
N LEU A 242 -16.50 3.22 -4.59
CA LEU A 242 -16.38 4.44 -5.38
C LEU A 242 -16.48 4.11 -6.86
N SER A 243 -17.52 4.66 -7.46
CA SER A 243 -17.84 4.67 -8.88
C SER A 243 -16.79 5.44 -9.69
N THR A 244 -15.82 4.72 -10.25
CA THR A 244 -14.99 5.17 -11.39
C THR A 244 -14.77 3.99 -12.34
N PHE A 245 -15.49 3.98 -13.46
CA PHE A 245 -15.28 3.17 -14.68
C PHE A 245 -14.63 1.78 -14.50
N THR A 246 -15.34 0.84 -13.87
CA THR A 246 -14.87 -0.55 -13.76
C THR A 246 -15.20 -1.41 -14.98
N GLU A 247 -16.04 -0.93 -15.89
CA GLU A 247 -16.55 -1.73 -17.01
C GLU A 247 -16.81 -0.88 -18.27
N TRP A 248 -16.65 -1.48 -19.45
CA TRP A 248 -17.01 -0.87 -20.73
C TRP A 248 -17.81 -1.82 -21.62
N GLN A 249 -18.88 -1.31 -22.20
CA GLN A 249 -19.71 -2.08 -23.13
C GLN A 249 -19.14 -2.03 -24.54
N CYS A 250 -18.93 -3.19 -25.15
CA CYS A 250 -18.42 -3.29 -26.51
C CYS A 250 -19.44 -2.78 -27.52
N LYS A 251 -19.09 -1.73 -28.28
CA LYS A 251 -19.97 -1.11 -29.30
C LYS A 251 -20.28 -2.02 -30.49
N SER A 252 -19.72 -3.23 -30.55
CA SER A 252 -19.92 -4.20 -31.63
C SER A 252 -20.74 -5.41 -31.22
N CYS A 253 -20.39 -6.07 -30.12
CA CYS A 253 -21.09 -7.28 -29.64
C CYS A 253 -21.85 -7.05 -28.32
N THR A 254 -21.85 -5.84 -27.79
CA THR A 254 -22.58 -5.39 -26.58
C THR A 254 -22.17 -6.04 -25.26
N VAL A 255 -21.15 -6.92 -25.24
CA VAL A 255 -20.63 -7.50 -24.00
C VAL A 255 -19.99 -6.43 -23.13
N VAL A 256 -20.18 -6.55 -21.82
CA VAL A 256 -19.61 -5.66 -20.80
C VAL A 256 -18.27 -6.25 -20.37
N ASN A 257 -17.19 -5.49 -20.55
CA ASN A 257 -15.82 -5.95 -20.31
C ASN A 257 -15.24 -5.18 -19.12
N ALA A 258 -14.29 -5.78 -18.40
CA ALA A 258 -13.55 -5.08 -17.36
C ALA A 258 -12.85 -3.82 -17.89
N GLY A 259 -12.82 -2.76 -17.10
CA GLY A 259 -12.23 -1.45 -17.43
C GLY A 259 -10.74 -1.51 -17.76
N SER A 260 -10.04 -2.51 -17.22
CA SER A 260 -8.64 -2.85 -17.50
C SER A 260 -8.44 -3.61 -18.82
N SER A 261 -9.50 -4.13 -19.43
CA SER A 261 -9.40 -4.90 -20.67
C SER A 261 -9.36 -3.97 -21.88
N VAL A 262 -8.24 -3.96 -22.60
CA VAL A 262 -8.05 -3.16 -23.84
C VAL A 262 -8.81 -3.79 -25.03
N LEU A 263 -9.07 -5.10 -24.96
CA LEU A 263 -9.81 -5.87 -25.97
C LEU A 263 -11.10 -6.40 -25.37
N CYS A 264 -12.14 -6.50 -26.21
CA CYS A 264 -13.37 -7.17 -25.82
C CYS A 264 -13.12 -8.66 -25.61
N GLU A 265 -13.56 -9.25 -24.50
CA GLU A 265 -13.32 -10.67 -24.21
C GLU A 265 -14.03 -11.62 -25.18
N VAL A 266 -15.13 -11.17 -25.80
CA VAL A 266 -15.94 -12.00 -26.72
C VAL A 266 -15.53 -11.83 -28.18
N CYS A 267 -15.29 -10.59 -28.62
CA CYS A 267 -15.03 -10.31 -30.05
C CYS A 267 -13.64 -9.75 -30.32
N GLU A 268 -12.81 -9.65 -29.28
CA GLU A 268 -11.43 -9.14 -29.31
C GLU A 268 -11.26 -7.76 -29.96
N ARG A 269 -12.36 -7.01 -30.12
CA ARG A 269 -12.30 -5.65 -30.65
C ARG A 269 -11.71 -4.69 -29.61
N PRO A 270 -10.81 -3.79 -30.02
CA PRO A 270 -10.30 -2.75 -29.14
C PRO A 270 -11.43 -1.87 -28.60
N ARG A 271 -11.33 -1.50 -27.33
CA ARG A 271 -12.31 -0.68 -26.60
C ARG A 271 -12.79 0.57 -27.33
N LEU A 272 -11.90 1.22 -28.09
CA LEU A 272 -12.13 2.50 -28.74
C LEU A 272 -12.34 2.40 -30.28
N ALA A 273 -12.51 1.19 -30.83
CA ALA A 273 -12.77 1.02 -32.25
C ALA A 273 -14.16 1.57 -32.65
N THR A 274 -14.23 2.38 -33.71
CA THR A 274 -15.49 2.93 -34.25
C THR A 274 -16.24 1.91 -35.11
N ARG A 275 -17.58 1.99 -35.13
CA ARG A 275 -18.42 1.20 -36.04
C ARG A 275 -18.23 1.73 -37.47
N PRO A 276 -17.97 0.88 -38.48
CA PRO A 276 -17.83 1.39 -39.83
C PRO A 276 -19.21 1.79 -40.41
N PRO A 277 -19.26 2.69 -41.40
CA PRO A 277 -20.52 3.15 -42.00
C PRO A 277 -21.30 1.97 -42.59
N VAL A 278 -22.61 1.97 -42.33
CA VAL A 278 -23.55 0.96 -42.84
C VAL A 278 -23.94 1.36 -44.26
N SER A 279 -23.84 0.42 -45.20
CA SER A 279 -24.49 0.48 -46.52
C SER A 279 -25.41 -0.73 -46.67
N PRO A 280 -26.45 -0.63 -47.52
CA PRO A 280 -27.81 -1.04 -47.18
C PRO A 280 -28.03 -2.55 -47.23
N VAL A 281 -29.00 -2.97 -46.43
CA VAL A 281 -29.56 -4.32 -46.32
C VAL A 281 -29.99 -4.81 -47.71
N TYR A 282 -29.41 -5.91 -48.17
CA TYR A 282 -30.06 -6.80 -49.14
C TYR A 282 -30.49 -8.08 -48.42
N SER A 283 -31.81 -8.25 -48.37
CA SER A 283 -32.50 -9.45 -47.90
C SER A 283 -32.28 -10.60 -48.89
N GLY A 284 -32.15 -11.83 -48.37
CA GLY A 284 -32.19 -13.04 -49.19
C GLY A 284 -31.86 -14.30 -48.39
N HIS A 285 -32.90 -14.99 -47.93
CA HIS A 285 -32.85 -16.35 -47.40
C HIS A 285 -32.27 -17.35 -48.42
N ALA A 286 -31.43 -18.30 -47.99
CA ALA A 286 -31.39 -19.67 -48.51
C ALA A 286 -30.50 -20.61 -47.66
N THR A 287 -31.19 -21.53 -46.96
CA THR A 287 -30.92 -22.97 -46.76
C THR A 287 -29.51 -23.54 -46.47
N LEU A 288 -29.45 -24.13 -45.28
CA LEU A 288 -28.78 -25.38 -44.90
C LEU A 288 -28.81 -26.44 -46.03
N GLU A 289 -27.62 -26.82 -46.55
CA GLU A 289 -27.15 -28.17 -46.89
C GLU A 289 -26.07 -28.18 -47.99
N SER A 290 -25.00 -28.94 -47.72
CA SER A 290 -24.10 -29.58 -48.69
C SER A 290 -23.00 -28.74 -49.37
N LEU A 291 -21.83 -28.66 -48.73
CA LEU A 291 -20.56 -28.88 -49.42
C LEU A 291 -19.69 -29.86 -48.63
N LYS A 292 -19.21 -30.86 -49.37
CA LYS A 292 -18.56 -32.10 -48.96
C LYS A 292 -17.22 -31.84 -48.27
N GLU A 293 -16.93 -32.71 -47.31
CA GLU A 293 -15.62 -32.90 -46.67
C GLU A 293 -14.52 -33.00 -47.74
N ALA A 294 -13.66 -31.98 -47.77
CA ALA A 294 -12.33 -32.11 -48.34
C ALA A 294 -11.41 -32.58 -47.21
N ASP A 295 -10.82 -33.76 -47.37
CA ASP A 295 -9.89 -34.37 -46.42
C ASP A 295 -8.82 -33.36 -45.97
N GLY A 296 -8.95 -32.88 -44.72
CA GLY A 296 -7.98 -31.99 -44.07
C GLY A 296 -8.55 -30.72 -43.44
N GLN A 297 -9.81 -30.37 -43.71
CA GLN A 297 -10.42 -29.15 -43.20
C GLN A 297 -11.19 -29.40 -41.91
N TRP A 298 -10.89 -28.66 -40.83
CA TRP A 298 -11.63 -28.77 -39.56
C TRP A 298 -11.87 -27.41 -38.91
N VAL A 299 -13.07 -27.23 -38.36
CA VAL A 299 -13.46 -26.01 -37.65
C VAL A 299 -13.06 -26.14 -36.18
N CYS A 300 -12.24 -25.22 -35.70
CA CYS A 300 -11.85 -25.18 -34.30
C CYS A 300 -13.06 -24.90 -33.41
N GLN A 301 -13.39 -25.80 -32.49
CA GLN A 301 -14.54 -25.61 -31.59
C GLN A 301 -14.33 -24.47 -30.59
N PHE A 302 -13.09 -24.00 -30.41
CA PHE A 302 -12.74 -22.93 -29.47
C PHE A 302 -12.78 -21.53 -30.11
N CYS A 303 -12.27 -21.38 -31.34
CA CYS A 303 -12.18 -20.07 -32.01
C CYS A 303 -12.96 -20.01 -33.34
N THR A 304 -13.67 -21.08 -33.70
CA THR A 304 -14.45 -21.24 -34.95
C THR A 304 -13.65 -21.10 -36.25
N PHE A 305 -12.33 -21.01 -36.15
CA PHE A 305 -11.45 -20.92 -37.31
C PHE A 305 -11.47 -22.21 -38.13
N VAL A 306 -11.56 -22.07 -39.45
CA VAL A 306 -11.53 -23.20 -40.37
C VAL A 306 -10.08 -23.50 -40.75
N ASN A 307 -9.47 -24.49 -40.08
CA ASN A 307 -8.12 -24.94 -40.39
C ASN A 307 -8.11 -25.61 -41.75
N LEU A 308 -7.23 -25.15 -42.64
CA LEU A 308 -7.13 -25.62 -44.03
C LEU A 308 -6.19 -26.83 -44.19
N ASN A 309 -5.56 -27.27 -43.10
CA ASN A 309 -4.53 -28.30 -43.07
C ASN A 309 -4.83 -29.30 -41.93
N PRO A 310 -4.51 -30.61 -42.05
CA PRO A 310 -4.82 -31.63 -41.04
C PRO A 310 -3.89 -31.56 -39.82
N ALA A 311 -3.37 -30.38 -39.49
CA ALA A 311 -2.51 -30.18 -38.33
C ALA A 311 -3.27 -30.53 -37.04
N PRO A 312 -2.60 -31.17 -36.05
CA PRO A 312 -3.22 -31.56 -34.79
C PRO A 312 -3.51 -30.35 -33.89
N LEU A 313 -3.02 -29.15 -34.23
CA LEU A 313 -3.24 -27.89 -33.53
C LEU A 313 -3.90 -26.88 -34.47
N CYS A 314 -4.73 -25.99 -33.93
CA CYS A 314 -5.36 -24.91 -34.70
C CYS A 314 -4.36 -23.81 -35.06
N GLU A 315 -4.24 -23.42 -36.33
CA GLU A 315 -3.29 -22.38 -36.80
C GLU A 315 -3.53 -20.99 -36.19
N MET A 316 -4.72 -20.76 -35.63
CA MET A 316 -5.09 -19.47 -35.01
C MET A 316 -4.93 -19.42 -33.50
N CYS A 317 -5.02 -20.56 -32.80
CA CYS A 317 -5.04 -20.57 -31.34
C CYS A 317 -4.13 -21.63 -30.70
N ASP A 318 -3.40 -22.40 -31.51
CA ASP A 318 -2.46 -23.46 -31.12
C ASP A 318 -3.05 -24.54 -30.20
N LEU A 319 -4.39 -24.60 -30.07
CA LEU A 319 -5.10 -25.58 -29.26
C LEU A 319 -5.32 -26.89 -30.05
N PRO A 320 -5.24 -28.05 -29.38
CA PRO A 320 -5.31 -29.34 -30.03
C PRO A 320 -6.71 -29.64 -30.58
N ARG A 321 -6.74 -30.35 -31.70
CA ARG A 321 -7.95 -30.96 -32.26
C ARG A 321 -8.50 -31.98 -31.25
N PRO A 322 -9.79 -31.92 -30.87
CA PRO A 322 -10.38 -32.89 -29.95
C PRO A 322 -10.36 -34.32 -30.54
N GLU A 323 -9.92 -35.32 -29.76
CA GLU A 323 -9.98 -36.73 -30.17
C GLU A 323 -11.44 -37.26 -30.15
N PRO A 324 -11.88 -38.04 -31.16
CA PRO A 324 -13.20 -38.67 -31.13
C PRO A 324 -13.23 -39.86 -30.16
N ALA A 325 -14.27 -39.94 -29.33
CA ALA A 325 -14.50 -41.02 -28.36
C ALA A 325 -14.67 -42.41 -29.03
N PRO A 326 -14.30 -43.53 -28.35
CA PRO A 326 -14.40 -44.86 -28.94
C PRO A 326 -15.85 -45.34 -28.98
N THR A 327 -16.35 -45.67 -30.17
CA THR A 327 -17.68 -46.26 -30.37
C THR A 327 -17.60 -47.78 -30.61
N PRO A 328 -18.56 -48.58 -30.08
CA PRO A 328 -18.59 -50.02 -30.25
C PRO A 328 -19.19 -50.45 -31.61
N ARG A 329 -18.65 -51.57 -32.11
CA ARG A 329 -18.92 -52.24 -33.39
C ARG A 329 -20.41 -52.56 -33.64
N LYS A 330 -20.85 -52.48 -34.91
CA LYS A 330 -21.57 -53.58 -35.61
C LYS A 330 -21.76 -53.36 -37.13
N LEU A 331 -21.25 -54.35 -37.87
CA LEU A 331 -21.79 -55.08 -39.03
C LEU A 331 -22.20 -54.34 -40.34
N LEU A 332 -21.40 -54.63 -41.36
CA LEU A 332 -21.64 -54.70 -42.82
C LEU A 332 -22.95 -55.45 -43.20
N PRO A 333 -23.56 -55.20 -44.41
CA PRO A 333 -23.05 -55.79 -45.65
C PRO A 333 -23.18 -55.00 -46.99
N GLN A 334 -22.06 -55.05 -47.75
CA GLN A 334 -21.87 -55.44 -49.16
C GLN A 334 -22.51 -54.69 -50.38
N SER A 335 -21.60 -53.99 -51.10
CA SER A 335 -21.31 -54.07 -52.56
C SER A 335 -22.25 -53.38 -53.59
N PRO A 336 -21.87 -53.17 -54.88
CA PRO A 336 -20.58 -53.43 -55.57
C PRO A 336 -20.03 -52.26 -56.44
N ILE A 337 -18.79 -52.48 -56.87
CA ILE A 337 -17.87 -51.67 -57.70
C ILE A 337 -18.43 -51.32 -59.10
N LYS A 338 -18.10 -50.11 -59.60
CA LYS A 338 -17.89 -49.88 -61.03
C LYS A 338 -16.89 -48.75 -61.30
N ASP A 339 -15.82 -49.12 -61.99
CA ASP A 339 -14.72 -48.27 -62.48
C ASP A 339 -15.17 -47.20 -63.48
N VAL A 340 -14.59 -45.99 -63.41
CA VAL A 340 -14.47 -45.08 -64.57
C VAL A 340 -13.11 -44.33 -64.50
N PRO A 341 -12.38 -44.15 -65.64
CA PRO A 341 -11.00 -43.67 -65.67
C PRO A 341 -10.84 -42.13 -65.65
N LEU A 342 -9.62 -41.73 -65.30
CA LEU A 342 -9.02 -40.39 -65.36
C LEU A 342 -9.34 -39.59 -66.63
N SER A 343 -9.59 -38.29 -66.45
CA SER A 343 -9.59 -37.25 -67.49
C SER A 343 -9.44 -35.85 -66.87
N PRO A 344 -8.93 -34.84 -67.61
CA PRO A 344 -7.73 -34.12 -67.20
C PRO A 344 -7.94 -32.67 -66.74
N ILE A 345 -6.88 -32.20 -66.09
CA ILE A 345 -6.54 -30.83 -65.66
C ILE A 345 -7.04 -29.74 -66.63
N LYS A 346 -7.74 -28.73 -66.07
CA LYS A 346 -7.93 -27.39 -66.66
C LYS A 346 -7.74 -26.29 -65.60
N PRO A 347 -7.38 -25.05 -66.02
CA PRO A 347 -6.39 -24.23 -65.34
C PRO A 347 -6.94 -23.33 -64.24
N LYS A 348 -6.05 -22.99 -63.32
CA LYS A 348 -6.18 -22.05 -62.20
C LYS A 348 -6.61 -20.67 -62.68
N VAL A 349 -7.84 -20.25 -62.33
CA VAL A 349 -8.30 -18.86 -62.42
C VAL A 349 -8.10 -18.22 -61.05
N THR A 350 -7.30 -17.16 -61.00
CA THR A 350 -7.06 -16.32 -59.81
C THR A 350 -8.35 -15.55 -59.50
N LEU A 351 -9.08 -15.97 -58.47
CA LEU A 351 -10.22 -15.21 -57.94
C LEU A 351 -9.69 -13.97 -57.22
N ALA A 352 -10.17 -12.80 -57.62
CA ALA A 352 -9.94 -11.55 -56.91
C ALA A 352 -10.48 -11.66 -55.47
N GLU A 353 -9.69 -11.25 -54.49
CA GLU A 353 -10.07 -11.28 -53.07
C GLU A 353 -11.37 -10.52 -52.84
N ASP A 354 -12.30 -11.14 -52.10
CA ASP A 354 -13.57 -10.56 -51.69
C ASP A 354 -13.34 -9.19 -51.00
N PRO A 355 -14.02 -8.11 -51.44
CA PRO A 355 -13.89 -6.78 -50.83
C PRO A 355 -14.18 -6.77 -49.32
N ASP A 356 -15.02 -7.66 -48.82
CA ASP A 356 -15.29 -7.79 -47.39
C ASP A 356 -14.11 -8.41 -46.62
N VAL A 357 -13.39 -9.37 -47.23
CA VAL A 357 -12.15 -9.94 -46.67
C VAL A 357 -11.06 -8.87 -46.63
N LYS A 358 -10.93 -8.05 -47.68
CA LYS A 358 -9.97 -6.94 -47.72
C LYS A 358 -10.29 -5.87 -46.65
N ARG A 359 -11.56 -5.53 -46.46
CA ARG A 359 -12.03 -4.63 -45.41
C ARG A 359 -11.74 -5.19 -44.01
N GLN A 360 -12.02 -6.47 -43.79
CA GLN A 360 -11.78 -7.14 -42.51
C GLN A 360 -10.28 -7.19 -42.17
N LYS A 361 -9.43 -7.45 -43.18
CA LYS A 361 -7.97 -7.42 -43.05
C LYS A 361 -7.45 -6.03 -42.69
N LEU A 362 -7.90 -4.99 -43.38
CA LEU A 362 -7.54 -3.60 -43.07
C LEU A 362 -7.97 -3.19 -41.65
N MET A 363 -9.19 -3.56 -41.23
CA MET A 363 -9.67 -3.31 -39.87
C MET A 363 -8.83 -4.03 -38.82
N ARG A 364 -8.37 -5.27 -39.11
CA ARG A 364 -7.49 -6.05 -38.23
C ARG A 364 -6.11 -5.40 -38.11
N GLU A 365 -5.52 -4.98 -39.22
CA GLU A 365 -4.22 -4.31 -39.25
C GLU A 365 -4.27 -2.96 -38.51
N GLN A 366 -5.32 -2.15 -38.73
CA GLN A 366 -5.53 -0.89 -38.02
C GLN A 366 -5.79 -1.11 -36.52
N GLY A 367 -6.56 -2.14 -36.16
CA GLY A 367 -6.81 -2.52 -34.77
C GLY A 367 -5.54 -2.95 -34.03
N LEU A 368 -4.70 -3.78 -34.66
CA LEU A 368 -3.42 -4.22 -34.10
C LEU A 368 -2.44 -3.04 -33.92
N LYS A 369 -2.38 -2.13 -34.90
CA LYS A 369 -1.56 -0.92 -34.80
C LYS A 369 -1.99 -0.03 -33.63
N LEU A 370 -3.30 0.14 -33.41
CA LEU A 370 -3.81 0.90 -32.27
C LEU A 370 -3.47 0.23 -30.93
N VAL A 371 -3.59 -1.10 -30.83
CA VAL A 371 -3.21 -1.85 -29.62
C VAL A 371 -1.73 -1.69 -29.29
N GLN A 372 -0.86 -1.70 -30.30
CA GLN A 372 0.58 -1.46 -30.10
C GLN A 372 0.85 -0.06 -29.53
N LEU A 373 0.19 0.97 -30.08
CA LEU A 373 0.31 2.35 -29.59
C LEU A 373 -0.24 2.52 -28.17
N ILE A 374 -1.34 1.85 -27.82
CA ILE A 374 -1.88 1.87 -26.44
C ILE A 374 -0.90 1.20 -25.48
N ARG A 375 -0.36 0.02 -25.80
CA ARG A 375 0.64 -0.67 -24.96
C ARG A 375 1.92 0.14 -24.81
N GLU A 376 2.30 0.91 -25.83
CA GLU A 376 3.40 1.86 -25.74
C GLU A 376 3.06 3.06 -24.86
N GLY A 377 1.85 3.59 -24.96
CA GLY A 377 1.34 4.65 -24.07
C GLY A 377 1.32 4.23 -22.61
N GLU A 378 0.78 3.06 -22.30
CA GLU A 378 0.69 2.52 -20.93
C GLU A 378 2.09 2.33 -20.31
N ARG A 379 3.07 1.84 -21.08
CA ARG A 379 4.48 1.77 -20.64
C ARG A 379 5.07 3.14 -20.31
N ASN A 380 4.53 4.20 -20.89
CA ASN A 380 4.94 5.59 -20.69
C ASN A 380 3.98 6.38 -19.76
N GLY A 381 3.01 5.71 -19.12
CA GLY A 381 2.05 6.35 -18.20
C GLY A 381 0.96 7.19 -18.89
N VAL A 382 0.73 6.98 -20.19
CA VAL A 382 -0.34 7.63 -20.97
C VAL A 382 -1.54 6.69 -21.08
N SER A 383 -2.75 7.18 -20.78
CA SER A 383 -3.97 6.37 -20.83
C SER A 383 -4.41 6.02 -22.27
N PRO A 384 -5.16 4.92 -22.47
CA PRO A 384 -5.70 4.56 -23.77
C PRO A 384 -6.54 5.66 -24.42
N GLU A 385 -7.31 6.39 -23.62
CA GLU A 385 -8.14 7.52 -24.04
C GLU A 385 -7.28 8.70 -24.53
N GLU A 386 -6.16 8.99 -23.88
CA GLU A 386 -5.20 10.01 -24.31
C GLU A 386 -4.51 9.62 -25.62
N VAL A 387 -4.05 8.37 -25.76
CA VAL A 387 -3.43 7.86 -26.99
C VAL A 387 -4.40 7.93 -28.16
N TYR A 388 -5.66 7.52 -27.94
CA TYR A 388 -6.66 7.52 -28.98
C TYR A 388 -7.08 8.94 -29.39
N THR A 389 -7.24 9.83 -28.41
CA THR A 389 -7.63 11.21 -28.68
C THR A 389 -6.51 11.99 -29.34
N SER A 390 -5.25 11.79 -28.91
CA SER A 390 -4.09 12.41 -29.56
C SER A 390 -3.95 11.94 -31.01
N LEU A 391 -4.15 10.64 -31.31
CA LEU A 391 -4.10 10.13 -32.68
C LEU A 391 -5.12 10.80 -33.61
N ARG A 392 -6.29 11.19 -33.09
CA ARG A 392 -7.34 11.87 -33.86
C ARG A 392 -7.00 13.34 -34.13
N VAL A 393 -6.36 14.01 -33.16
CA VAL A 393 -5.99 15.42 -33.26
C VAL A 393 -4.66 15.60 -34.00
N SER A 394 -3.76 14.63 -33.89
CA SER A 394 -2.42 14.61 -34.49
C SER A 394 -2.38 14.00 -35.90
N ALA A 395 -3.53 13.81 -36.55
CA ALA A 395 -3.68 13.06 -37.82
C ALA A 395 -2.90 13.63 -39.03
N GLY A 396 -1.99 14.58 -38.81
CA GLY A 396 -1.06 15.13 -39.81
C GLY A 396 0.30 15.60 -39.25
N SER A 397 0.65 15.28 -37.99
CA SER A 397 1.95 15.67 -37.39
C SER A 397 2.90 14.47 -37.27
N SER A 398 4.22 14.72 -37.39
CA SER A 398 5.26 13.68 -37.31
C SER A 398 5.55 13.15 -35.90
N PHE A 399 4.76 13.55 -34.90
CA PHE A 399 4.97 13.16 -33.50
C PHE A 399 4.30 11.82 -33.19
N ALA A 400 4.99 10.97 -32.43
CA ALA A 400 4.35 9.81 -31.84
C ALA A 400 3.26 10.26 -30.84
N PRO A 401 2.13 9.53 -30.70
CA PRO A 401 1.03 9.90 -29.81
C PRO A 401 1.46 10.21 -28.37
N CYS A 402 2.44 9.47 -27.84
CA CYS A 402 2.99 9.67 -26.50
C CYS A 402 3.76 10.98 -26.36
N ASP A 403 4.53 11.36 -27.37
CA ASP A 403 5.32 12.60 -27.37
C ASP A 403 4.40 13.81 -27.49
N TRP A 404 3.36 13.71 -28.33
CA TRP A 404 2.34 14.75 -28.45
C TRP A 404 1.62 14.99 -27.12
N VAL A 405 1.20 13.92 -26.43
CA VAL A 405 0.56 14.03 -25.11
C VAL A 405 1.48 14.67 -24.06
N ARG A 406 2.79 14.45 -24.17
CA ARG A 406 3.76 15.02 -23.23
C ARG A 406 4.05 16.50 -23.50
N LEU A 407 4.20 16.88 -24.76
CA LEU A 407 4.72 18.17 -25.18
C LEU A 407 3.62 19.17 -25.54
N GLU A 408 2.60 18.74 -26.29
CA GLU A 408 1.60 19.63 -26.88
C GLU A 408 0.32 19.71 -26.04
N LEU A 409 -0.11 18.60 -25.44
CA LEU A 409 -1.34 18.56 -24.64
C LEU A 409 -1.35 19.61 -23.51
N PRO A 410 -0.28 19.83 -22.71
CA PRO A 410 -0.31 20.84 -21.65
C PRO A 410 -0.66 22.24 -22.16
N HIS A 411 -0.14 22.64 -23.32
CA HIS A 411 -0.42 23.94 -23.94
C HIS A 411 -1.87 24.02 -24.44
N LEU A 412 -2.37 22.95 -25.06
CA LEU A 412 -3.77 22.87 -25.50
C LEU A 412 -4.75 22.97 -24.32
N LEU A 413 -4.42 22.35 -23.19
CA LEU A 413 -5.24 22.42 -21.97
C LEU A 413 -5.26 23.84 -21.40
N ASP A 414 -4.14 24.55 -21.41
CA ASP A 414 -4.09 25.96 -21.01
C ASP A 414 -4.94 26.85 -21.91
N GLU A 415 -4.93 26.59 -23.23
CA GLU A 415 -5.78 27.28 -24.19
C GLU A 415 -7.27 27.04 -23.89
N ILE A 416 -7.67 25.79 -23.63
CA ILE A 416 -9.05 25.43 -23.24
C ILE A 416 -9.45 26.14 -21.94
N CYS A 417 -8.58 26.18 -20.93
CA CYS A 417 -8.82 26.93 -19.70
C CYS A 417 -8.99 28.44 -19.96
N ALA A 418 -8.15 29.04 -20.79
CA ALA A 418 -8.23 30.46 -21.15
C ALA A 418 -9.50 30.79 -21.95
N MET A 419 -9.89 29.92 -22.89
CA MET A 419 -11.15 30.03 -23.64
C MET A 419 -12.37 29.92 -22.71
N ALA A 420 -12.35 29.02 -21.73
CA ALA A 420 -13.43 28.90 -20.77
C ALA A 420 -13.58 30.15 -19.89
N ALA A 421 -12.46 30.74 -19.47
CA ALA A 421 -12.45 31.97 -18.68
C ALA A 421 -12.98 33.20 -19.46
N SER A 422 -12.78 33.24 -20.79
CA SER A 422 -13.22 34.36 -21.64
C SER A 422 -14.69 34.26 -22.08
N VAL A 423 -15.23 33.04 -22.27
CA VAL A 423 -16.64 32.81 -22.68
C VAL A 423 -17.65 33.40 -21.69
N GLN A 424 -17.30 33.47 -20.40
CA GLN A 424 -18.20 34.02 -19.36
C GLN A 424 -18.05 35.52 -19.13
N GLN A 425 -17.04 36.17 -19.72
CA GLN A 425 -16.88 37.63 -19.65
C GLN A 425 -17.78 38.37 -20.65
N GLN A 426 -18.49 37.66 -21.53
CA GLN A 426 -19.47 38.29 -22.41
C GLN A 426 -20.73 38.68 -21.63
N PRO A 427 -21.11 39.97 -21.57
CA PRO A 427 -22.31 40.40 -20.90
C PRO A 427 -23.53 39.83 -21.65
N THR A 428 -24.42 39.17 -20.92
CA THR A 428 -25.72 38.74 -21.45
C THR A 428 -26.55 39.97 -21.80
N VAL A 429 -26.56 40.36 -23.07
CA VAL A 429 -27.44 41.41 -23.57
C VAL A 429 -28.87 40.86 -23.59
N GLY A 430 -29.64 41.17 -22.54
CA GLY A 430 -31.11 41.16 -22.62
C GLY A 430 -31.89 40.67 -21.40
N ARG A 431 -32.10 41.54 -20.40
CA ARG A 431 -33.45 41.99 -19.95
C ARG A 431 -33.33 43.02 -18.83
N SER A 432 -33.95 44.18 -19.05
CA SER A 432 -33.97 45.37 -18.21
C SER A 432 -34.57 45.16 -16.81
N GLY A 433 -34.06 45.89 -15.81
CA GLY A 433 -34.81 46.23 -14.59
C GLY A 433 -33.98 46.60 -13.36
N SER A 434 -33.69 47.90 -13.20
CA SER A 434 -33.70 48.67 -11.93
C SER A 434 -32.52 48.58 -10.93
N HIS A 435 -31.82 49.71 -10.84
CA HIS A 435 -31.05 50.32 -9.72
C HIS A 435 -30.60 49.48 -8.52
N GLY A 436 -29.28 49.38 -8.35
CA GLY A 436 -28.59 49.09 -7.10
C GLY A 436 -27.15 49.56 -7.19
N ASP A 437 -26.81 50.61 -6.44
CA ASP A 437 -25.48 51.20 -6.32
C ASP A 437 -24.61 50.28 -5.45
N GLY A 438 -23.59 49.68 -6.06
CA GLY A 438 -22.68 48.74 -5.41
C GLY A 438 -21.48 48.48 -6.31
N ASN A 439 -20.28 48.60 -5.74
CA ASN A 439 -18.98 48.43 -6.41
C ASN A 439 -19.02 47.29 -7.46
N PRO A 440 -18.48 47.51 -8.68
CA PRO A 440 -18.29 46.42 -9.62
C PRO A 440 -17.11 45.58 -9.13
N GLU A 441 -17.36 44.60 -8.26
CA GLU A 441 -16.47 43.45 -8.17
C GLU A 441 -16.48 42.79 -9.54
N MET A 442 -15.39 43.01 -10.28
CA MET A 442 -15.13 42.41 -11.57
C MET A 442 -15.29 40.89 -11.41
N SER A 443 -16.43 40.34 -11.84
CA SER A 443 -16.72 38.90 -11.82
C SER A 443 -15.58 38.19 -12.56
N GLN A 444 -14.60 37.67 -11.82
CA GLN A 444 -13.54 36.85 -12.39
C GLN A 444 -14.23 35.64 -13.03
N GLY A 445 -14.04 35.46 -14.34
CA GLY A 445 -14.58 34.30 -15.05
C GLY A 445 -14.13 33.00 -14.39
N VAL A 446 -14.96 31.95 -14.46
CA VAL A 446 -14.67 30.67 -13.80
C VAL A 446 -13.34 30.12 -14.28
N GLN A 447 -12.38 30.00 -13.36
CA GLN A 447 -11.06 29.43 -13.64
C GLN A 447 -11.13 27.90 -13.53
N LEU A 448 -10.95 27.23 -14.66
CA LEU A 448 -10.85 25.78 -14.72
C LEU A 448 -9.43 25.30 -14.43
N SER A 449 -9.31 24.10 -13.87
CA SER A 449 -8.02 23.39 -13.79
C SER A 449 -7.69 22.66 -15.09
N ARG A 450 -6.39 22.40 -15.34
CA ARG A 450 -5.95 21.54 -16.45
C ARG A 450 -6.59 20.15 -16.42
N ALA A 451 -6.86 19.62 -15.23
CA ALA A 451 -7.51 18.31 -15.07
C ALA A 451 -8.95 18.33 -15.60
N GLU A 452 -9.71 19.39 -15.30
CA GLU A 452 -11.06 19.60 -15.84
C GLU A 452 -11.05 19.77 -17.35
N ALA A 453 -10.15 20.62 -17.85
CA ALA A 453 -9.97 20.81 -19.29
C ALA A 453 -9.63 19.49 -20.00
N LYS A 454 -8.76 18.66 -19.39
CA LYS A 454 -8.35 17.36 -19.93
C LYS A 454 -9.50 16.37 -19.99
N GLN A 455 -10.27 16.24 -18.91
CA GLN A 455 -11.45 15.36 -18.90
C GLN A 455 -12.49 15.78 -19.94
N ALA A 456 -12.77 17.08 -20.04
CA ALA A 456 -13.70 17.59 -21.03
C ALA A 456 -13.19 17.42 -22.46
N TRP A 457 -11.88 17.58 -22.69
CA TRP A 457 -11.24 17.35 -23.99
C TRP A 457 -11.29 15.89 -24.44
N LEU A 458 -11.02 14.95 -23.52
CA LEU A 458 -11.17 13.52 -23.78
C LEU A 458 -12.63 13.16 -24.09
N ALA A 459 -13.60 13.67 -23.32
CA ALA A 459 -15.03 13.45 -23.55
C ALA A 459 -15.53 14.08 -24.87
N ALA A 460 -14.97 15.22 -25.26
CA ALA A 460 -15.21 15.86 -26.55
C ALA A 460 -14.56 15.09 -27.72
N GLY A 461 -13.64 14.16 -27.43
CA GLY A 461 -12.91 13.40 -28.43
C GLY A 461 -11.92 14.24 -29.22
N GLY A 462 -11.31 15.23 -28.57
CA GLY A 462 -10.24 16.06 -29.13
C GLY A 462 -10.66 17.47 -29.58
N ASP A 463 -11.98 17.74 -29.62
CA ASP A 463 -12.55 19.01 -30.06
C ASP A 463 -12.49 20.07 -28.94
N THR A 464 -11.76 21.17 -29.18
CA THR A 464 -11.49 22.21 -28.19
C THR A 464 -12.72 23.04 -27.82
N GLU A 465 -13.50 23.50 -28.80
CA GLU A 465 -14.69 24.30 -28.55
C GLU A 465 -15.77 23.51 -27.80
N LYS A 466 -15.95 22.24 -28.19
CA LYS A 466 -16.86 21.33 -27.49
C LYS A 466 -16.37 21.03 -26.08
N ALA A 467 -15.06 20.87 -25.88
CA ALA A 467 -14.47 20.68 -24.55
C ALA A 467 -14.75 21.86 -23.62
N VAL A 468 -14.60 23.10 -24.09
CA VAL A 468 -14.91 24.30 -23.30
C VAL A 468 -16.37 24.30 -22.83
N LYS A 469 -17.32 24.04 -23.75
CA LYS A 469 -18.76 24.00 -23.42
C LYS A 469 -19.09 22.91 -22.40
N LEU A 470 -18.52 21.71 -22.59
CA LEU A 470 -18.71 20.58 -21.68
C LEU A 470 -18.11 20.85 -20.30
N ALA A 471 -16.90 21.41 -20.23
CA ALA A 471 -16.24 21.72 -18.96
C ALA A 471 -17.04 22.73 -18.14
N LEU A 472 -17.54 23.80 -18.76
CA LEU A 472 -18.36 24.81 -18.09
C LEU A 472 -19.73 24.26 -17.65
N GLN A 473 -20.33 23.35 -18.43
CA GLN A 473 -21.57 22.69 -18.04
C GLN A 473 -21.38 21.75 -16.85
N ASP A 474 -20.36 20.91 -16.89
CA ASP A 474 -20.00 19.97 -15.82
C ASP A 474 -19.70 20.72 -14.52
N ARG A 475 -18.90 21.79 -14.62
CA ARG A 475 -18.58 22.69 -13.51
C ARG A 475 -19.81 23.24 -12.80
N ARG A 476 -20.80 23.74 -13.56
CA ARG A 476 -22.08 24.22 -12.99
C ARG A 476 -22.88 23.11 -12.33
N GLY A 477 -22.83 21.89 -12.85
CA GLY A 477 -23.46 20.72 -12.24
C GLY A 477 -22.86 20.41 -10.87
N LYS A 478 -21.52 20.36 -10.80
CA LYS A 478 -20.77 20.04 -9.57
C LYS A 478 -20.92 21.11 -8.49
N VAL A 479 -20.97 22.38 -8.85
CA VAL A 479 -21.27 23.47 -7.89
C VAL A 479 -22.68 23.31 -7.32
N LYS A 480 -23.68 22.96 -8.14
CA LYS A 480 -25.06 22.69 -7.66
C LYS A 480 -25.11 21.49 -6.72
N GLU A 481 -24.32 20.46 -7.00
CA GLU A 481 -24.21 19.28 -6.14
C GLU A 481 -23.63 19.66 -4.77
N LEU A 482 -22.51 20.40 -4.72
CA LEU A 482 -21.95 20.92 -3.46
C LEU A 482 -22.94 21.80 -2.69
N HIS A 483 -23.70 22.64 -3.40
CA HIS A 483 -24.75 23.44 -2.80
C HIS A 483 -25.85 22.59 -2.16
N SER A 484 -26.26 21.49 -2.79
CA SER A 484 -27.25 20.56 -2.21
C SER A 484 -26.77 19.88 -0.93
N LEU A 485 -25.45 19.78 -0.73
CA LEU A 485 -24.80 19.23 0.46
C LEU A 485 -24.58 20.27 1.58
N GLY A 486 -25.11 21.50 1.41
CA GLY A 486 -25.06 22.56 2.42
C GLY A 486 -23.97 23.60 2.22
N PHE A 487 -23.20 23.55 1.13
CA PHE A 487 -22.15 24.53 0.82
C PHE A 487 -22.67 25.61 -0.13
N SER A 488 -23.22 26.70 0.41
CA SER A 488 -23.89 27.75 -0.37
C SER A 488 -22.98 28.79 -1.01
N ASP A 489 -21.71 28.87 -0.60
CA ASP A 489 -20.72 29.81 -1.15
C ASP A 489 -20.21 29.34 -2.52
N VAL A 490 -20.75 29.92 -3.58
CA VAL A 490 -20.45 29.56 -4.98
C VAL A 490 -18.98 29.82 -5.33
N ALA A 491 -18.43 30.96 -4.95
CA ALA A 491 -17.04 31.33 -5.28
C ALA A 491 -16.05 30.37 -4.60
N LYS A 492 -16.32 30.02 -3.34
CA LYS A 492 -15.53 29.03 -2.61
C LYS A 492 -15.67 27.63 -3.21
N CYS A 493 -16.88 27.21 -3.59
CA CYS A 493 -17.12 25.93 -4.26
C CYS A 493 -16.36 25.84 -5.60
N GLU A 494 -16.37 26.89 -6.40
CA GLU A 494 -15.59 26.96 -7.62
C GLU A 494 -14.09 26.85 -7.32
N GLU A 495 -13.57 27.62 -6.37
CA GLU A 495 -12.14 27.56 -6.04
C GLU A 495 -11.70 26.16 -5.55
N VAL A 496 -12.45 25.53 -4.65
CA VAL A 496 -12.08 24.18 -4.18
C VAL A 496 -12.21 23.11 -5.27
N LEU A 497 -13.15 23.26 -6.21
CA LEU A 497 -13.26 22.37 -7.36
C LEU A 497 -12.06 22.57 -8.29
N ARG A 498 -11.58 23.81 -8.47
CA ARG A 498 -10.35 24.09 -9.25
C ARG A 498 -9.14 23.41 -8.61
N LEU A 499 -8.97 23.58 -7.30
CA LEU A 499 -7.90 22.94 -6.53
C LEU A 499 -7.99 21.40 -6.54
N SER A 500 -9.21 20.84 -6.60
CA SER A 500 -9.43 19.38 -6.62
C SER A 500 -9.33 18.75 -8.01
N GLY A 501 -9.05 19.55 -9.04
CA GLY A 501 -9.06 19.07 -10.43
C GLY A 501 -10.46 18.70 -10.93
N GLY A 502 -11.50 19.34 -10.40
CA GLY A 502 -12.90 19.12 -10.76
C GLY A 502 -13.60 17.97 -10.03
N GLU A 503 -12.99 17.38 -8.99
CA GLU A 503 -13.61 16.27 -8.25
C GLU A 503 -14.48 16.77 -7.10
N VAL A 504 -15.73 16.33 -7.05
CA VAL A 504 -16.67 16.71 -5.99
C VAL A 504 -16.19 16.19 -4.63
N ARG A 505 -15.71 14.94 -4.55
CA ARG A 505 -15.23 14.36 -3.28
C ARG A 505 -13.99 15.08 -2.75
N GLY A 506 -13.05 15.45 -3.63
CA GLY A 506 -11.88 16.25 -3.26
C GLY A 506 -12.30 17.64 -2.76
N ALA A 507 -13.22 18.29 -3.47
CA ALA A 507 -13.75 19.58 -3.09
C ALA A 507 -14.48 19.54 -1.74
N LEU A 508 -15.27 18.49 -1.49
CA LEU A 508 -15.91 18.27 -0.19
C LEU A 508 -14.88 18.13 0.94
N ALA A 509 -13.81 17.37 0.74
CA ALA A 509 -12.75 17.23 1.74
C ALA A 509 -12.11 18.59 2.08
N LEU A 510 -11.82 19.42 1.06
CA LEU A 510 -11.28 20.77 1.25
C LEU A 510 -12.28 21.71 1.95
N LEU A 511 -13.58 21.58 1.68
CA LEU A 511 -14.63 22.38 2.34
C LEU A 511 -14.88 21.95 3.79
N GLN A 512 -14.81 20.66 4.08
CA GLN A 512 -15.05 20.08 5.40
C GLN A 512 -13.86 20.26 6.34
N ARG A 513 -12.63 20.23 5.82
CA ARG A 513 -11.42 20.30 6.64
C ARG A 513 -11.38 21.51 7.59
N PRO A 514 -11.68 22.76 7.16
CA PRO A 514 -11.76 23.90 8.08
C PRO A 514 -12.85 23.75 9.16
N LEU A 515 -13.95 23.06 8.87
CA LEU A 515 -15.02 22.81 9.84
C LEU A 515 -14.57 21.84 10.94
N LEU A 516 -13.73 20.87 10.57
CA LEU A 516 -13.19 19.84 11.46
C LEU A 516 -11.89 20.26 12.16
N GLU A 517 -11.26 21.37 11.74
CA GLU A 517 -9.95 21.80 12.23
C GLU A 517 -9.91 21.96 13.74
N SER A 518 -10.95 22.57 14.34
CA SER A 518 -11.03 22.71 15.80
C SER A 518 -11.12 21.37 16.54
N PHE A 519 -11.73 20.35 15.93
CA PHE A 519 -11.79 19.00 16.49
C PHE A 519 -10.44 18.30 16.36
N HIS A 520 -9.81 18.40 15.19
CA HIS A 520 -8.48 17.86 14.94
C HIS A 520 -7.45 18.44 15.93
N GLN A 521 -7.44 19.76 16.13
CA GLN A 521 -6.54 20.41 17.09
C GLN A 521 -6.77 19.92 18.53
N ARG A 522 -8.02 19.69 18.94
CA ARG A 522 -8.33 19.15 20.27
C ARG A 522 -7.86 17.71 20.45
N MET A 523 -7.93 16.87 19.42
CA MET A 523 -7.45 15.48 19.51
C MET A 523 -5.94 15.37 19.80
N TRP A 524 -5.16 16.34 19.31
CA TRP A 524 -3.70 16.36 19.44
C TRP A 524 -3.22 17.40 20.47
N SER A 525 -4.13 17.93 21.29
CA SER A 525 -3.80 18.88 22.36
C SER A 525 -3.55 18.14 23.67
N ASP A 526 -2.51 18.52 24.41
CA ASP A 526 -2.24 18.03 25.77
C ASP A 526 -3.18 18.63 26.84
N GLN A 527 -4.20 19.39 26.42
CA GLN A 527 -5.17 19.95 27.35
C GLN A 527 -6.07 18.85 27.92
N PRO A 528 -6.36 18.88 29.23
CA PRO A 528 -7.31 17.96 29.83
C PRO A 528 -8.65 18.02 29.11
N LEU A 529 -9.26 16.85 28.86
CA LEU A 529 -10.61 16.79 28.33
C LEU A 529 -11.54 17.63 29.21
N PRO A 530 -12.35 18.54 28.63
CA PRO A 530 -13.28 19.33 29.42
C PRO A 530 -14.21 18.41 30.20
N SER A 531 -14.64 18.81 31.40
CA SER A 531 -15.59 18.03 32.19
C SER A 531 -16.92 17.85 31.45
N ILE A 532 -17.65 16.78 31.79
CA ILE A 532 -18.95 16.52 31.18
C ILE A 532 -20.00 17.38 31.90
N ASP A 533 -20.57 18.34 31.18
CA ASP A 533 -21.72 19.09 31.67
C ASP A 533 -22.99 18.24 31.54
N ILE A 534 -23.46 17.74 32.68
CA ILE A 534 -24.65 16.89 32.80
C ILE A 534 -25.95 17.68 32.51
N ARG A 535 -25.90 19.02 32.58
CA ARG A 535 -27.04 19.92 32.36
C ARG A 535 -27.08 20.53 30.95
N ASP A 536 -26.20 20.10 30.04
CA ASP A 536 -26.19 20.56 28.64
C ASP A 536 -27.56 20.25 27.97
N PRO A 537 -28.16 21.22 27.25
CA PRO A 537 -29.46 21.04 26.60
C PRO A 537 -29.46 19.95 25.52
N ASP A 538 -28.31 19.67 24.90
CA ASP A 538 -28.15 18.57 23.95
C ASP A 538 -27.83 17.25 24.66
N LYS A 539 -28.90 16.55 25.06
CA LYS A 539 -28.80 15.22 25.71
C LYS A 539 -28.00 14.20 24.88
N GLN A 540 -28.08 14.28 23.55
CA GLN A 540 -27.38 13.36 22.66
C GLN A 540 -25.87 13.62 22.68
N LYS A 541 -25.46 14.90 22.73
CA LYS A 541 -24.06 15.27 22.93
C LYS A 541 -23.52 14.75 24.27
N VAL A 542 -24.27 14.88 25.36
CA VAL A 542 -23.86 14.35 26.68
C VAL A 542 -23.72 12.83 26.64
N CYS A 543 -24.69 12.12 26.08
CA CYS A 543 -24.64 10.66 25.98
C CYS A 543 -23.45 10.17 25.13
N ARG A 544 -23.16 10.82 23.99
CA ARG A 544 -21.95 10.52 23.18
C ARG A 544 -20.67 10.72 23.99
N ARG A 545 -20.59 11.78 24.80
CA ARG A 545 -19.43 12.05 25.65
C ARG A 545 -19.30 11.02 26.77
N LEU A 546 -20.40 10.66 27.44
CA LEU A 546 -20.41 9.61 28.47
C LEU A 546 -19.96 8.26 27.88
N LEU A 547 -20.47 7.91 26.70
CA LEU A 547 -20.07 6.69 25.99
C LEU A 547 -18.57 6.67 25.69
N ALA A 548 -18.05 7.76 25.12
CA ALA A 548 -16.67 7.83 24.66
C ALA A 548 -15.64 7.97 25.80
N VAL A 549 -15.94 8.78 26.82
CA VAL A 549 -14.99 9.07 27.92
C VAL A 549 -14.93 7.93 28.91
N TYR A 550 -16.08 7.33 29.24
CA TYR A 550 -16.16 6.30 30.27
C TYR A 550 -16.31 4.88 29.73
N ASP A 551 -16.36 4.69 28.41
CA ASP A 551 -16.52 3.37 27.78
C ASP A 551 -17.74 2.61 28.35
N LEU A 552 -18.91 3.24 28.27
CA LEU A 552 -20.15 2.63 28.76
C LEU A 552 -20.61 1.51 27.79
N PRO A 553 -21.21 0.41 28.29
CA PRO A 553 -21.51 -0.77 27.44
C PRO A 553 -22.51 -0.53 26.30
N SER A 554 -23.36 0.49 26.40
CA SER A 554 -24.35 0.81 25.36
C SER A 554 -24.92 2.22 25.51
N TRP A 555 -25.57 2.71 24.45
CA TRP A 555 -26.30 3.97 24.47
C TRP A 555 -27.35 4.04 25.59
N GLY A 556 -28.09 2.95 25.81
CA GLY A 556 -29.09 2.89 26.90
C GLY A 556 -28.47 3.03 28.30
N ARG A 557 -27.22 2.57 28.49
CA ARG A 557 -26.46 2.81 29.73
C ARG A 557 -26.11 4.29 29.88
N CYS A 558 -25.75 4.99 28.80
CA CYS A 558 -25.50 6.43 28.85
C CYS A 558 -26.75 7.23 29.24
N GLU A 559 -27.91 6.89 28.67
CA GLU A 559 -29.18 7.53 29.02
C GLU A 559 -29.57 7.24 30.47
N LEU A 560 -29.36 6.01 30.95
CA LEU A 560 -29.59 5.63 32.35
C LEU A 560 -28.70 6.44 33.30
N ALA A 561 -27.39 6.50 33.04
CA ALA A 561 -26.45 7.30 33.82
C ALA A 561 -26.83 8.78 33.85
N LEU A 562 -27.14 9.36 32.69
CA LEU A 562 -27.59 10.74 32.58
C LEU A 562 -28.87 10.99 33.40
N SER A 563 -29.82 10.05 33.36
CA SER A 563 -31.07 10.17 34.10
C SER A 563 -30.88 10.10 35.62
N LEU A 564 -29.93 9.30 36.11
CA LEU A 564 -29.60 9.18 37.54
C LEU A 564 -28.87 10.43 38.04
N LEU A 565 -27.97 10.99 37.23
CA LEU A 565 -27.22 12.22 37.58
C LEU A 565 -28.09 13.48 37.53
N GLN A 566 -29.23 13.43 36.86
CA GLN A 566 -30.18 14.54 36.80
C GLN A 566 -31.18 14.54 37.96
N ASP A 567 -31.30 13.43 38.72
CA ASP A 567 -32.14 13.34 39.92
C ASP A 567 -31.67 14.39 40.97
N PRO A 568 -32.59 15.16 41.60
CA PRO A 568 -32.23 16.20 42.56
C PRO A 568 -31.70 15.62 43.89
N ASP A 569 -30.78 16.33 44.55
CA ASP A 569 -30.21 16.03 45.87
C ASP A 569 -29.51 14.66 46.03
N VAL A 570 -28.79 14.23 45.00
CA VAL A 570 -28.03 12.97 45.03
C VAL A 570 -26.63 13.14 45.63
N PRO A 571 -26.21 12.30 46.61
CA PRO A 571 -24.91 12.42 47.28
C PRO A 571 -23.74 11.74 46.55
N TYR A 572 -23.97 11.25 45.33
CA TYR A 572 -23.01 10.45 44.55
C TYR A 572 -22.47 11.23 43.33
N THR A 573 -21.24 10.93 42.92
CA THR A 573 -20.56 11.61 41.80
C THR A 573 -20.85 10.96 40.45
N LEU A 574 -20.38 11.59 39.36
CA LEU A 574 -20.43 11.04 38.00
C LEU A 574 -19.75 9.66 37.94
N GLU A 575 -18.60 9.52 38.57
CA GLU A 575 -17.81 8.29 38.62
C GLU A 575 -18.56 7.17 39.36
N ASP A 576 -19.21 7.51 40.48
CA ASP A 576 -20.00 6.56 41.27
C ASP A 576 -21.15 5.97 40.42
N VAL A 577 -21.87 6.83 39.67
CA VAL A 577 -22.96 6.42 38.78
C VAL A 577 -22.43 5.61 37.59
N VAL A 578 -21.34 6.06 36.96
CA VAL A 578 -20.73 5.35 35.83
C VAL A 578 -20.33 3.93 36.22
N GLN A 579 -19.72 3.74 37.39
CA GLN A 579 -19.32 2.41 37.86
C GLN A 579 -20.54 1.51 38.05
N ALA A 580 -21.58 1.99 38.75
CA ALA A 580 -22.79 1.20 38.97
C ALA A 580 -23.53 0.87 37.66
N VAL A 581 -23.58 1.82 36.73
CA VAL A 581 -24.19 1.67 35.40
C VAL A 581 -23.31 0.89 34.43
N LYS A 582 -22.04 0.62 34.73
CA LYS A 582 -21.27 -0.41 33.98
C LYS A 582 -21.71 -1.80 34.39
N GLU A 583 -21.86 -2.03 35.68
CA GLU A 583 -22.16 -3.36 36.24
C GLU A 583 -23.61 -3.80 36.01
N SER A 584 -24.59 -2.89 36.07
CA SER A 584 -26.01 -3.23 35.95
C SER A 584 -26.84 -2.25 35.13
N HIS A 585 -27.88 -2.76 34.46
CA HIS A 585 -28.88 -1.99 33.72
C HIS A 585 -30.17 -1.76 34.54
N ASP A 586 -30.28 -2.41 35.70
CA ASP A 586 -31.44 -2.31 36.57
C ASP A 586 -31.33 -1.06 37.45
N ARG A 587 -32.22 -0.10 37.20
CA ARG A 587 -32.23 1.20 37.88
C ARG A 587 -32.39 1.07 39.40
N ASP A 588 -33.20 0.14 39.89
CA ASP A 588 -33.47 -0.01 41.33
C ASP A 588 -32.35 -0.76 42.03
N PHE A 589 -31.72 -1.71 41.35
CA PHE A 589 -30.45 -2.27 41.81
C PHE A 589 -29.36 -1.20 41.93
N ILE A 590 -29.17 -0.38 40.88
CA ILE A 590 -28.16 0.69 40.86
C ILE A 590 -28.37 1.68 42.00
N ARG A 591 -29.61 2.11 42.26
CA ARG A 591 -29.90 3.01 43.40
C ARG A 591 -29.50 2.41 44.73
N ARG A 592 -29.73 1.11 44.96
CA ARG A 592 -29.30 0.42 46.19
C ARG A 592 -27.78 0.33 46.29
N VAL A 593 -27.10 0.15 45.17
CA VAL A 593 -25.63 0.14 45.10
C VAL A 593 -25.06 1.54 45.39
N LEU A 594 -25.73 2.60 44.94
CA LEU A 594 -25.31 3.99 45.16
C LEU A 594 -25.63 4.53 46.57
N ALA A 595 -26.47 3.82 47.34
CA ALA A 595 -26.93 4.25 48.66
C ALA A 595 -26.82 3.12 49.69
N LYS A 596 -25.59 2.76 50.08
CA LYS A 596 -25.30 1.80 51.16
C LYS A 596 -25.00 2.53 52.47
N GLU A 597 -25.63 2.12 53.56
CA GLU A 597 -25.39 2.67 54.89
C GLU A 597 -24.17 1.99 55.55
N CYS A 598 -23.27 2.79 56.12
CA CYS A 598 -22.13 2.28 56.88
C CYS A 598 -22.57 1.92 58.31
N PRO A 599 -22.34 0.70 58.81
CA PRO A 599 -22.80 0.28 60.14
C PRO A 599 -22.03 0.94 61.30
N ILE A 600 -20.94 1.66 61.03
CA ILE A 600 -20.12 2.32 62.04
C ILE A 600 -20.52 3.79 62.20
N CYS A 601 -20.57 4.55 61.10
CA CYS A 601 -20.88 5.98 61.13
C CYS A 601 -22.33 6.32 60.74
N LEU A 602 -23.11 5.33 60.28
CA LEU A 602 -24.51 5.45 59.86
C LEU A 602 -24.76 6.42 58.68
N SER A 603 -23.70 6.86 58.01
CA SER A 603 -23.78 7.67 56.79
C SER A 603 -23.96 6.80 55.55
N VAL A 604 -24.55 7.38 54.50
CA VAL A 604 -24.85 6.70 53.23
C VAL A 604 -23.74 6.97 52.21
N PHE A 605 -23.22 5.90 51.61
CA PHE A 605 -22.15 5.94 50.62
C PHE A 605 -22.48 5.08 49.40
N PRO A 606 -21.98 5.43 48.21
CA PRO A 606 -21.99 4.53 47.07
C PRO A 606 -21.07 3.34 47.33
N HIS A 607 -21.37 2.19 46.72
CA HIS A 607 -20.61 0.96 46.91
C HIS A 607 -19.13 1.09 46.57
N SER A 608 -18.78 1.96 45.60
CA SER A 608 -17.40 2.33 45.25
C SER A 608 -16.58 2.89 46.43
N LYS A 609 -17.26 3.45 47.45
CA LYS A 609 -16.65 4.04 48.65
C LYS A 609 -16.85 3.15 49.90
N MET A 610 -17.22 1.89 49.70
CA MET A 610 -17.44 0.91 50.74
C MET A 610 -16.40 -0.20 50.63
N GLN A 611 -15.68 -0.47 51.71
CA GLN A 611 -14.72 -1.55 51.82
C GLN A 611 -15.41 -2.81 52.38
N SER A 612 -15.18 -3.96 51.74
CA SER A 612 -15.64 -5.26 52.25
C SER A 612 -14.56 -5.91 53.11
N LEU A 613 -14.96 -6.53 54.22
CA LEU A 613 -14.04 -7.22 55.11
C LEU A 613 -13.68 -8.62 54.53
N THR A 614 -12.44 -9.07 54.73
CA THR A 614 -11.90 -10.27 54.05
C THR A 614 -12.51 -11.59 54.51
N SER A 615 -12.98 -11.67 55.76
CA SER A 615 -13.42 -12.92 56.39
C SER A 615 -14.92 -12.97 56.73
N CYS A 616 -15.69 -11.94 56.38
CA CYS A 616 -17.13 -11.87 56.67
C CYS A 616 -17.87 -11.05 55.61
N GLN A 617 -19.21 -11.02 55.68
CA GLN A 617 -20.05 -10.28 54.72
C GLN A 617 -20.24 -8.79 55.10
N CYS A 618 -19.52 -8.31 56.11
CA CYS A 618 -19.62 -6.92 56.55
C CYS A 618 -18.96 -5.99 55.53
N SER A 619 -19.53 -4.79 55.39
CA SER A 619 -18.95 -3.71 54.60
C SER A 619 -19.11 -2.38 55.33
N VAL A 620 -18.08 -1.56 55.31
CA VAL A 620 -18.00 -0.27 56.00
C VAL A 620 -17.41 0.78 55.06
N CYS A 621 -17.63 2.06 55.29
CA CYS A 621 -17.01 3.09 54.45
C CYS A 621 -15.49 3.08 54.58
N CYS A 622 -14.78 3.55 53.55
CA CYS A 622 -13.31 3.56 53.51
C CYS A 622 -12.70 4.28 54.73
N ASP A 623 -13.29 5.40 55.16
CA ASP A 623 -12.80 6.17 56.31
C ASP A 623 -12.88 5.36 57.62
N CYS A 624 -14.01 4.70 57.88
CA CYS A 624 -14.17 3.86 59.08
C CYS A 624 -13.28 2.62 59.03
N PHE A 625 -13.07 2.03 57.85
CA PHE A 625 -12.13 0.92 57.67
C PHE A 625 -10.71 1.37 58.01
N GLN A 626 -10.25 2.48 57.41
CA GLN A 626 -8.93 3.04 57.62
C GLN A 626 -8.68 3.38 59.08
N GLN A 627 -9.63 4.09 59.71
CA GLN A 627 -9.53 4.50 61.11
C GLN A 627 -9.46 3.29 62.05
N HIS A 628 -10.30 2.27 61.85
CA HIS A 628 -10.29 1.06 62.68
C HIS A 628 -8.92 0.38 62.65
N PHE A 629 -8.40 0.06 61.46
CA PHE A 629 -7.11 -0.63 61.35
C PHE A 629 -5.93 0.25 61.75
N THR A 630 -6.01 1.57 61.56
CA THR A 630 -5.00 2.50 62.08
C THR A 630 -4.90 2.42 63.61
N ILE A 631 -6.03 2.47 64.30
CA ILE A 631 -6.09 2.38 65.77
C ILE A 631 -5.63 1.00 66.25
N VAL A 632 -6.10 -0.07 65.62
CA VAL A 632 -5.73 -1.43 66.03
C VAL A 632 -4.23 -1.69 65.84
N VAL A 633 -3.65 -1.25 64.72
CA VAL A 633 -2.23 -1.41 64.45
C VAL A 633 -1.38 -0.59 65.43
N ARG A 634 -1.75 0.66 65.73
CA ARG A 634 -1.00 1.51 66.65
C ARG A 634 -1.13 1.06 68.11
N ASP A 635 -2.36 0.86 68.57
CA ASP A 635 -2.68 0.86 70.00
C ASP A 635 -3.08 -0.51 70.55
N LYS A 636 -3.29 -1.51 69.69
CA LYS A 636 -3.78 -2.84 70.10
C LYS A 636 -2.87 -4.00 69.70
N HIS A 637 -3.23 -5.20 70.15
CA HIS A 637 -2.52 -6.42 69.81
C HIS A 637 -2.91 -6.88 68.40
N ILE A 638 -2.03 -7.62 67.72
CA ILE A 638 -2.31 -8.21 66.39
C ILE A 638 -3.52 -9.17 66.37
N ARG A 639 -4.00 -9.58 67.55
CA ARG A 639 -5.21 -10.42 67.72
C ARG A 639 -6.50 -9.63 67.62
N ASP A 640 -6.44 -8.31 67.75
CA ASP A 640 -7.60 -7.41 67.68
C ASP A 640 -7.84 -6.92 66.24
N MET A 641 -7.04 -7.36 65.28
CA MET A 641 -7.16 -7.05 63.85
C MET A 641 -8.28 -7.85 63.20
N VAL A 642 -9.48 -7.78 63.77
CA VAL A 642 -10.72 -8.43 63.29
C VAL A 642 -11.72 -7.39 62.75
N CYS A 643 -12.80 -7.88 62.14
CA CYS A 643 -13.90 -7.03 61.67
C CYS A 643 -14.47 -6.15 62.81
N PRO A 644 -14.62 -4.82 62.61
CA PRO A 644 -15.19 -3.91 63.62
C PRO A 644 -16.69 -4.11 63.88
N VAL A 645 -17.37 -4.91 63.06
CA VAL A 645 -18.83 -5.11 63.13
C VAL A 645 -19.17 -6.46 63.78
N CYS A 646 -18.59 -7.55 63.30
CA CYS A 646 -18.92 -8.92 63.74
C CYS A 646 -17.78 -9.63 64.49
N TRP A 647 -16.60 -9.01 64.60
CA TRP A 647 -15.43 -9.57 65.31
C TRP A 647 -14.83 -10.85 64.72
N GLU A 648 -15.21 -11.23 63.50
CA GLU A 648 -14.60 -12.34 62.75
C GLU A 648 -13.33 -11.89 61.99
N PRO A 649 -12.37 -12.80 61.70
CA PRO A 649 -12.33 -14.23 62.05
C PRO A 649 -11.76 -14.50 63.45
N ASP A 650 -11.87 -15.74 63.96
CA ASP A 650 -11.16 -16.15 65.17
C ASP A 650 -9.64 -16.26 64.92
N ILE A 651 -8.89 -15.28 65.43
CA ILE A 651 -7.44 -15.14 65.22
C ILE A 651 -6.61 -16.11 66.09
N ASN A 652 -7.25 -17.06 66.79
CA ASN A 652 -6.53 -18.03 67.63
C ASN A 652 -6.12 -19.31 66.87
N ASP A 653 -6.66 -19.58 65.68
CA ASP A 653 -6.36 -20.78 64.89
C ASP A 653 -5.18 -20.59 63.91
N PRO A 654 -4.03 -21.27 64.11
CA PRO A 654 -2.83 -21.11 63.28
C PRO A 654 -2.98 -21.48 61.80
N GLU A 655 -3.94 -22.32 61.41
CA GLU A 655 -4.10 -22.72 60.01
C GLU A 655 -4.75 -21.63 59.14
N HIS A 656 -5.67 -20.84 59.71
CA HIS A 656 -6.40 -19.78 59.00
C HIS A 656 -5.73 -18.39 59.09
N LEU A 657 -4.82 -18.21 60.05
CA LEU A 657 -4.16 -16.93 60.33
C LEU A 657 -3.32 -16.38 59.18
N ASN A 658 -2.49 -17.21 58.57
CA ASN A 658 -1.57 -16.77 57.52
C ASN A 658 -2.35 -16.35 56.26
N SER A 659 -3.42 -17.08 55.94
CA SER A 659 -4.31 -16.75 54.82
C SER A 659 -5.05 -15.43 55.08
N TYR A 660 -5.55 -15.24 56.30
CA TYR A 660 -6.23 -14.01 56.70
C TYR A 660 -5.32 -12.78 56.57
N PHE A 661 -4.14 -12.81 57.20
CA PHE A 661 -3.23 -11.67 57.16
C PHE A 661 -2.67 -11.41 55.76
N SER A 662 -2.49 -12.44 54.92
CA SER A 662 -2.09 -12.23 53.52
C SER A 662 -3.14 -11.48 52.70
N THR A 663 -4.43 -11.71 52.96
CA THR A 663 -5.52 -11.01 52.26
C THR A 663 -5.73 -9.62 52.84
N LEU A 664 -5.60 -9.48 54.17
CA LEU A 664 -5.69 -8.20 54.85
C LEU A 664 -4.55 -7.26 54.45
N ASP A 665 -3.32 -7.76 54.27
CA ASP A 665 -2.16 -6.98 53.82
C ASP A 665 -2.45 -6.20 52.54
N ILE A 666 -3.08 -6.86 51.56
CA ILE A 666 -3.43 -6.26 50.27
C ILE A 666 -4.37 -5.07 50.48
N GLN A 667 -5.38 -5.22 51.34
CA GLN A 667 -6.34 -4.14 51.63
C GLN A 667 -5.71 -3.00 52.44
N LEU A 668 -4.81 -3.31 53.37
CA LEU A 668 -4.19 -2.31 54.23
C LEU A 668 -3.11 -1.50 53.51
N ARG A 669 -2.43 -2.08 52.51
CA ARG A 669 -1.39 -1.40 51.74
C ARG A 669 -1.86 -0.15 51.02
N GLU A 670 -3.06 -0.20 50.44
CA GLU A 670 -3.63 0.92 49.69
C GLU A 670 -4.38 1.91 50.59
N CYS A 671 -4.71 1.51 51.82
CA CYS A 671 -5.59 2.25 52.71
C CYS A 671 -4.86 2.93 53.88
N LEU A 672 -3.81 2.33 54.43
CA LEU A 672 -3.10 2.89 55.58
C LEU A 672 -1.99 3.85 55.17
N GLU A 673 -1.68 4.82 56.04
CA GLU A 673 -0.49 5.66 55.90
C GLU A 673 0.79 4.79 55.96
N PRO A 674 1.86 5.14 55.21
CA PRO A 674 3.08 4.32 55.13
C PRO A 674 3.67 3.95 56.49
N GLU A 675 3.73 4.89 57.43
CA GLU A 675 4.26 4.66 58.78
C GLU A 675 3.45 3.63 59.58
N VAL A 676 2.13 3.62 59.39
CA VAL A 676 1.22 2.68 60.07
C VAL A 676 1.31 1.31 59.43
N TYR A 677 1.40 1.27 58.10
CA TYR A 677 1.58 0.03 57.36
C TYR A 677 2.92 -0.66 57.71
N ASP A 678 4.00 0.11 57.84
CA ASP A 678 5.29 -0.43 58.29
C ASP A 678 5.21 -1.01 59.71
N LEU A 679 4.44 -0.37 60.60
CA LEU A 679 4.20 -0.88 61.95
C LEU A 679 3.40 -2.20 61.92
N PHE A 680 2.42 -2.32 61.02
CA PHE A 680 1.68 -3.58 60.80
C PHE A 680 2.62 -4.71 60.38
N HIS A 681 3.50 -4.47 59.39
CA HIS A 681 4.51 -5.44 58.94
C HIS A 681 5.49 -5.82 60.04
N LYS A 682 5.94 -4.83 60.83
CA LYS A 682 6.80 -5.07 61.99
C LYS A 682 6.11 -6.00 62.99
N LYS A 683 4.84 -5.76 63.33
CA LYS A 683 4.07 -6.63 64.25
C LYS A 683 3.90 -8.05 63.74
N LEU A 684 3.65 -8.24 62.43
CA LEU A 684 3.59 -9.57 61.81
C LEU A 684 4.94 -10.29 61.87
N THR A 685 6.02 -9.56 61.57
CA THR A 685 7.38 -10.10 61.61
C THR A 685 7.77 -10.51 63.02
N GLU A 686 7.54 -9.65 64.02
CA GLU A 686 7.78 -9.96 65.43
C GLU A 686 6.97 -11.18 65.88
N GLN A 687 5.70 -11.31 65.47
CA GLN A 687 4.88 -12.47 65.78
C GLN A 687 5.42 -13.76 65.17
N ALA A 688 5.95 -13.71 63.94
CA ALA A 688 6.61 -14.86 63.30
C ALA A 688 7.91 -15.24 64.02
N LEU A 689 8.71 -14.25 64.41
CA LEU A 689 9.98 -14.44 65.13
C LEU A 689 9.77 -14.99 66.54
N ILE A 690 8.72 -14.58 67.27
CA ILE A 690 8.35 -15.15 68.58
C ILE A 690 8.06 -16.66 68.49
N LYS A 691 7.54 -17.13 67.35
CA LYS A 691 7.23 -18.55 67.12
C LYS A 691 8.42 -19.37 66.63
N ASP A 692 9.53 -18.74 66.23
CA ASP A 692 10.72 -19.45 65.77
C ASP A 692 11.58 -19.89 66.97
N PRO A 693 11.70 -21.21 67.25
CA PRO A 693 12.49 -21.72 68.37
C PRO A 693 14.00 -21.43 68.24
N LYS A 694 14.48 -21.00 67.07
CA LYS A 694 15.89 -20.60 66.83
C LYS A 694 16.13 -19.10 67.02
N PHE A 695 15.07 -18.31 67.18
CA PHE A 695 15.19 -16.87 67.37
C PHE A 695 15.35 -16.53 68.85
N LEU A 696 16.44 -15.84 69.20
CA LEU A 696 16.74 -15.40 70.57
C LEU A 696 16.60 -13.88 70.65
N TRP A 697 15.69 -13.41 71.51
CA TRP A 697 15.55 -11.99 71.82
C TRP A 697 16.74 -11.53 72.67
N CYS A 698 17.49 -10.54 72.20
CA CYS A 698 18.54 -9.93 73.01
C CYS A 698 17.89 -9.12 74.14
N SER A 699 18.06 -9.56 75.40
CA SER A 699 17.60 -8.82 76.57
C SER A 699 18.46 -7.57 76.72
N HIS A 700 17.86 -6.39 76.56
CA HIS A 700 18.48 -5.12 76.91
C HIS A 700 18.21 -4.76 78.36
#